data_AF-A0A6A3M2V8-F1
#
_entry.id   AF-A0A6A3M2V8-F1
#
_cell.length_a   1.000
_cell.length_b   1.000
_cell.length_c   1.000
_cell.angle_alpha   90.00
_cell.angle_beta   90.00
_cell.angle_gamma   90.00
#
_symmetry.space_group_name_H-M   'P 1'
#
loop_
_entity.id
_entity.type
_entity.pdbx_description
1 polymer ?
#
loop_
_entity_poly.entity_id
_entity_poly.type
_entity_poly.pdbx_seq_one_letter_code
_entity_poly.pdbx_strand_id
1 'polypeptide(L)'
;MTSVWSAHVTKEGRTYYYNRSTKQSAWEKPADFDGDESSAAASAPSAAAKKVEWEELWDPKNERAYYYNRATRKTQWQRPEGVEVKPHAGVTAAREKRHHDKHRSKTHKDSTKRENDSTTGENGSTHSTSEENQTQTQNVEVKNQIYEHEDEDKAANGHEASSSSAAAATHSKKKKRKSKKEKVEVTPPETQRKRRRQDEKRLIIWDDEEQGNGSTKDIEEKDTEDGKEATKLLQELSKTDSIMEANVLAVINGFLRAHTESNGPEILVEKLSSSYRGHAQMIGLVASWLDTLPVSTTALENKMTFDVSEGAVISNKGASWDPAEEILYSHLKDVINENYDAKLVSNVLSGSAVEPEWLTQMLNDRKWRLMLIELAETHKTCTLLQYAIRRISEAGHHKEIASITSANAFFSVFSGVLVDAFSRIPFANEEEVVEDIAALNKVCCQSSHSYVYAQELLCSMDDKLFMMQKEAGADSAQYAHIRMVRSKLNRVCGELQETASGRFGAKIVPFHILRRRYIYDANPKFCDAILSIVKSKTCSELSADTLAKEFQTSKAPPPVAHLRDPMVLSALLDRLFNPSDSISPSFVQNCVFLLAYAASTKDERSLLRTGVQGSSDHVEVDDDGVESTKKALIEASAICKSDHTLGYNMNQSGVVDKLISVMSVPVVSMGVLHWLEVILTSPGFFRSTPLHICFPSLLRILKASIKLHVAQWPIAFNVLVTSLRLHPDINPVKALELKRETLRCMVFMITSGYVLPVLEFVFTNTLELDQALLRNFITMLFSRIAPPFSPKFSVALTKILTHPKVQTAIKSCPPESKMKLRGFVSFCDKNSHMLSSDQLHSLALVQEG
;
A
#
# COMPACT_ATOMS: atom_id res chain seq x y z
N MET A 1 -5.35 -12.92 -61.28
CA MET A 1 -6.68 -12.33 -61.00
C MET A 1 -7.01 -12.61 -59.55
N THR A 2 -7.76 -11.75 -58.85
CA THR A 2 -8.13 -11.96 -57.44
C THR A 2 -9.46 -12.69 -57.35
N SER A 3 -9.49 -13.91 -56.79
CA SER A 3 -10.78 -14.60 -56.55
C SER A 3 -11.63 -13.78 -55.57
N VAL A 4 -12.90 -13.62 -55.91
CA VAL A 4 -13.85 -12.70 -55.25
C VAL A 4 -14.66 -13.42 -54.16
N TRP A 5 -14.65 -14.76 -54.18
CA TRP A 5 -15.39 -15.64 -53.29
C TRP A 5 -14.48 -16.29 -52.24
N SER A 6 -15.03 -16.54 -51.05
CA SER A 6 -14.32 -17.17 -49.93
C SER A 6 -15.20 -18.22 -49.26
N ALA A 7 -14.67 -19.41 -49.02
CA ALA A 7 -15.40 -20.51 -48.36
C ALA A 7 -15.26 -20.42 -46.83
N HIS A 8 -16.37 -20.58 -46.11
CA HIS A 8 -16.46 -20.55 -44.65
C HIS A 8 -17.30 -21.71 -44.15
N VAL A 9 -16.95 -22.29 -43.00
CA VAL A 9 -17.66 -23.43 -42.42
C VAL A 9 -18.44 -23.00 -41.17
N THR A 10 -19.72 -23.38 -41.08
CA THR A 10 -20.55 -23.09 -39.91
C THR A 10 -20.16 -23.94 -38.69
N LYS A 11 -20.68 -23.58 -37.51
CA LYS A 11 -20.52 -24.37 -36.27
C LYS A 11 -21.09 -25.79 -36.36
N GLU A 12 -21.93 -26.06 -37.36
CA GLU A 12 -22.54 -27.37 -37.67
C GLU A 12 -21.76 -28.15 -38.76
N GLY A 13 -20.61 -27.64 -39.21
CA GLY A 13 -19.74 -28.32 -40.18
C GLY A 13 -20.16 -28.16 -41.65
N ARG A 14 -21.11 -27.27 -41.97
CA ARG A 14 -21.55 -27.01 -43.36
C ARG A 14 -20.80 -25.83 -43.97
N THR A 15 -20.24 -26.02 -45.17
CA THR A 15 -19.52 -24.97 -45.92
C THR A 15 -20.50 -24.08 -46.68
N TYR A 16 -20.24 -22.76 -46.71
CA TYR A 16 -20.88 -21.79 -47.59
C TYR A 16 -19.84 -20.84 -48.20
N TYR A 17 -20.19 -20.21 -49.32
CA TYR A 17 -19.33 -19.33 -50.09
C TYR A 17 -19.81 -17.88 -49.98
N TYR A 18 -18.92 -16.99 -49.58
CA TYR A 18 -19.20 -15.56 -49.36
C TYR A 18 -18.44 -14.69 -50.37
N ASN A 19 -19.18 -13.88 -51.13
CA ASN A 19 -18.65 -12.92 -52.08
C ASN A 19 -18.27 -11.62 -51.37
N ARG A 20 -17.00 -11.21 -51.48
CA ARG A 20 -16.50 -10.03 -50.76
C ARG A 20 -16.84 -8.68 -51.41
N SER A 21 -17.23 -8.63 -52.68
CA SER A 21 -17.64 -7.40 -53.37
C SER A 21 -19.17 -7.18 -53.37
N THR A 22 -19.97 -8.24 -53.53
CA THR A 22 -21.45 -8.16 -53.51
C THR A 22 -22.06 -8.37 -52.13
N LYS A 23 -21.27 -8.82 -51.14
CA LYS A 23 -21.71 -9.20 -49.78
C LYS A 23 -22.75 -10.33 -49.73
N GLN A 24 -22.88 -11.12 -50.79
CA GLN A 24 -23.82 -12.24 -50.85
C GLN A 24 -23.19 -13.56 -50.37
N SER A 25 -24.01 -14.43 -49.79
CA SER A 25 -23.64 -15.78 -49.34
C SER A 25 -24.46 -16.84 -50.09
N ALA A 26 -23.79 -17.84 -50.67
CA ALA A 26 -24.39 -18.99 -51.34
C ALA A 26 -23.94 -20.31 -50.70
N TRP A 27 -24.82 -21.32 -50.66
CA TRP A 27 -24.50 -22.65 -50.12
C TRP A 27 -23.90 -23.60 -51.18
N GLU A 28 -24.01 -23.24 -52.46
CA GLU A 28 -23.45 -23.97 -53.60
C GLU A 28 -22.17 -23.28 -54.10
N LYS A 29 -21.22 -24.05 -54.67
CA LYS A 29 -19.91 -23.55 -55.12
C LYS A 29 -20.08 -22.64 -56.36
N PRO A 30 -19.72 -21.34 -56.29
CA PRO A 30 -19.76 -20.42 -57.43
C PRO A 30 -18.77 -20.84 -58.52
N ALA A 31 -19.09 -20.51 -59.78
CA ALA A 31 -18.27 -20.88 -60.94
C ALA A 31 -16.82 -20.34 -60.88
N ASP A 32 -16.60 -19.18 -60.26
CA ASP A 32 -15.29 -18.50 -60.16
C ASP A 32 -14.47 -18.89 -58.91
N PHE A 33 -14.73 -20.07 -58.31
CA PHE A 33 -14.07 -20.53 -57.08
C PHE A 33 -12.98 -21.58 -57.34
N ASP A 34 -11.78 -21.12 -57.64
CA ASP A 34 -10.55 -21.90 -57.79
C ASP A 34 -10.03 -22.44 -56.44
N GLY A 35 -10.69 -23.47 -55.92
CA GLY A 35 -10.26 -24.26 -54.77
C GLY A 35 -10.41 -25.75 -55.03
N ASP A 36 -9.29 -26.49 -54.98
CA ASP A 36 -9.19 -27.92 -55.29
C ASP A 36 -9.50 -28.84 -54.10
N GLU A 37 -10.26 -29.89 -54.41
CA GLU A 37 -10.53 -31.10 -53.62
C GLU A 37 -10.64 -32.26 -54.65
N SER A 38 -10.30 -33.52 -54.41
CA SER A 38 -9.74 -34.24 -53.24
C SER A 38 -9.22 -35.61 -53.74
N SER A 39 -8.45 -36.36 -52.95
CA SER A 39 -8.33 -37.82 -53.12
C SER A 39 -7.88 -38.52 -51.82
N ALA A 40 -8.13 -39.83 -51.73
CA ALA A 40 -7.98 -40.64 -50.52
C ALA A 40 -7.34 -42.03 -50.78
N ALA A 41 -7.19 -42.80 -49.71
CA ALA A 41 -6.87 -44.25 -49.67
C ALA A 41 -5.42 -44.72 -49.98
N ALA A 42 -4.69 -44.95 -48.89
CA ALA A 42 -3.88 -46.14 -48.59
C ALA A 42 -2.88 -46.73 -49.63
N SER A 43 -1.59 -46.61 -49.31
CA SER A 43 -0.59 -47.68 -49.48
C SER A 43 0.54 -47.55 -48.44
N ALA A 44 1.34 -48.60 -48.28
CA ALA A 44 2.47 -48.73 -47.33
C ALA A 44 3.62 -49.48 -48.04
N PRO A 45 4.90 -49.49 -47.55
CA PRO A 45 5.31 -49.24 -46.16
C PRO A 45 6.65 -48.46 -45.93
N SER A 46 6.98 -48.31 -44.63
CA SER A 46 8.35 -48.31 -44.05
C SER A 46 9.15 -47.00 -43.85
N ALA A 47 9.50 -46.79 -42.58
CA ALA A 47 10.77 -46.27 -42.04
C ALA A 47 11.36 -44.91 -42.48
N ALA A 48 11.01 -43.84 -41.74
CA ALA A 48 12.00 -42.94 -41.11
C ALA A 48 11.36 -42.18 -39.94
N ALA A 49 11.94 -42.23 -38.74
CA ALA A 49 11.34 -41.63 -37.55
C ALA A 49 11.65 -40.11 -37.44
N LYS A 50 10.61 -39.31 -37.19
CA LYS A 50 10.73 -37.93 -36.66
C LYS A 50 9.97 -37.84 -35.34
N LYS A 51 10.57 -37.21 -34.32
CA LYS A 51 9.95 -37.06 -32.99
C LYS A 51 8.64 -36.29 -33.10
N VAL A 52 7.60 -36.79 -32.42
CA VAL A 52 6.31 -36.11 -32.25
C VAL A 52 6.36 -35.31 -30.95
N GLU A 53 6.02 -34.03 -30.99
CA GLU A 53 6.08 -33.14 -29.84
C GLU A 53 4.67 -32.86 -29.27
N TRP A 54 4.52 -33.14 -27.98
CA TRP A 54 3.30 -32.87 -27.21
C TRP A 54 3.58 -31.84 -26.11
N GLU A 55 2.59 -31.00 -25.82
CA GLU A 55 2.65 -29.95 -24.80
C GLU A 55 1.54 -30.17 -23.77
N GLU A 56 1.87 -30.08 -22.48
CA GLU A 56 0.92 -30.10 -21.37
C GLU A 56 0.40 -28.67 -21.15
N LEU A 57 -0.92 -28.50 -21.13
CA LEU A 57 -1.63 -27.22 -20.98
C LEU A 57 -2.69 -27.34 -19.90
N TRP A 58 -3.01 -26.24 -19.22
CA TRP A 58 -4.01 -26.20 -18.15
C TRP A 58 -5.34 -25.63 -18.66
N ASP A 59 -6.46 -26.25 -18.32
CA ASP A 59 -7.80 -25.67 -18.48
C ASP A 59 -8.27 -25.07 -17.14
N PRO A 60 -8.39 -23.73 -17.04
CA PRO A 60 -8.89 -23.07 -15.83
C PRO A 60 -10.34 -23.41 -15.47
N LYS A 61 -11.17 -23.85 -16.43
CA LYS A 61 -12.60 -24.14 -16.18
C LYS A 61 -12.85 -25.53 -15.59
N ASN A 62 -11.91 -26.45 -15.78
CA ASN A 62 -12.02 -27.85 -15.37
C ASN A 62 -10.91 -28.26 -14.37
N GLU A 63 -10.11 -27.29 -13.90
CA GLU A 63 -8.93 -27.46 -13.03
C GLU A 63 -8.05 -28.67 -13.39
N ARG A 64 -7.80 -28.87 -14.68
CA ARG A 64 -7.15 -30.09 -15.17
C ARG A 64 -6.22 -29.83 -16.35
N ALA A 65 -5.10 -30.55 -16.34
CA ALA A 65 -4.17 -30.58 -17.46
C ALA A 65 -4.71 -31.42 -18.63
N TYR A 66 -4.55 -30.90 -19.85
CA TYR A 66 -4.76 -31.61 -21.11
C TYR A 66 -3.48 -31.57 -21.96
N TYR A 67 -3.38 -32.52 -22.89
CA TYR A 67 -2.21 -32.71 -23.74
C TYR A 67 -2.55 -32.32 -25.17
N TYR A 68 -1.79 -31.38 -25.73
CA TYR A 68 -1.96 -30.87 -27.09
C TYR A 68 -0.83 -31.38 -27.99
N ASN A 69 -1.20 -31.97 -29.12
CA ASN A 69 -0.24 -32.38 -30.14
C ASN A 69 -0.02 -31.23 -31.12
N ARG A 70 1.17 -30.64 -31.10
CA ARG A 70 1.48 -29.46 -31.90
C ARG A 70 1.55 -29.73 -33.42
N ALA A 71 1.74 -30.99 -33.81
CA ALA A 71 1.78 -31.42 -35.21
C ALA A 71 0.40 -31.82 -35.78
N THR A 72 -0.47 -32.45 -34.98
CA THR A 72 -1.81 -32.90 -35.44
C THR A 72 -2.96 -32.00 -34.99
N ARG A 73 -2.67 -30.97 -34.17
CA ARG A 73 -3.63 -30.03 -33.55
C ARG A 73 -4.74 -30.69 -32.70
N LYS A 74 -4.56 -31.94 -32.26
CA LYS A 74 -5.51 -32.65 -31.40
C LYS A 74 -5.20 -32.45 -29.91
N THR A 75 -6.24 -32.39 -29.09
CA THR A 75 -6.18 -32.35 -27.62
C THR A 75 -6.68 -33.65 -27.01
N GLN A 76 -6.13 -34.06 -25.86
CA GLN A 76 -6.62 -35.22 -25.09
C GLN A 76 -6.39 -35.07 -23.58
N TRP A 77 -7.29 -35.63 -22.76
CA TRP A 77 -7.28 -35.54 -21.29
C TRP A 77 -6.45 -36.62 -20.57
N GLN A 78 -5.80 -37.50 -21.34
CA GLN A 78 -4.90 -38.57 -20.89
C GLN A 78 -3.52 -38.33 -21.49
N ARG A 79 -2.45 -38.62 -20.74
CA ARG A 79 -1.08 -38.42 -21.21
C ARG A 79 -0.75 -39.47 -22.30
N PRO A 80 -0.23 -39.08 -23.48
CA PRO A 80 0.25 -40.04 -24.47
C PRO A 80 1.37 -40.91 -23.89
N GLU A 81 1.25 -42.22 -24.03
CA GLU A 81 2.29 -43.15 -23.59
C GLU A 81 3.46 -43.19 -24.60
N GLY A 82 4.70 -43.31 -24.10
CA GLY A 82 5.90 -43.48 -24.93
C GLY A 82 6.42 -42.24 -25.67
N VAL A 83 5.90 -41.02 -25.41
CA VAL A 83 6.33 -39.79 -26.11
C VAL A 83 6.79 -38.71 -25.12
N GLU A 84 7.80 -37.92 -25.50
CA GLU A 84 8.22 -36.73 -24.76
C GLU A 84 7.11 -35.67 -24.77
N VAL A 85 6.70 -35.24 -23.57
CA VAL A 85 5.73 -34.16 -23.36
C VAL A 85 6.43 -33.02 -22.64
N LYS A 86 6.40 -31.82 -23.24
CA LYS A 86 6.85 -30.58 -22.62
C LYS A 86 5.86 -30.18 -21.50
N PRO A 87 6.28 -30.11 -20.22
CA PRO A 87 5.40 -29.77 -19.11
C PRO A 87 5.08 -28.26 -19.06
N HIS A 88 3.90 -27.90 -18.56
CA HIS A 88 3.55 -26.50 -18.34
C HIS A 88 4.37 -25.90 -17.18
N ALA A 89 4.94 -24.71 -17.38
CA ALA A 89 5.92 -24.10 -16.47
C ALA A 89 5.34 -23.50 -15.15
N GLY A 90 4.19 -24.00 -14.68
CA GLY A 90 3.45 -23.43 -13.53
C GLY A 90 3.11 -24.38 -12.37
N VAL A 91 3.40 -25.69 -12.47
CA VAL A 91 2.81 -26.70 -11.54
C VAL A 91 3.84 -27.64 -10.88
N THR A 92 5.14 -27.33 -10.92
CA THR A 92 6.17 -28.13 -10.23
C THR A 92 6.02 -28.08 -8.71
N ALA A 93 5.87 -26.89 -8.13
CA ALA A 93 5.81 -26.68 -6.67
C ALA A 93 4.60 -27.32 -5.95
N ALA A 94 3.51 -27.62 -6.66
CA ALA A 94 2.27 -28.15 -6.09
C ALA A 94 2.23 -29.70 -6.04
N ARG A 95 2.97 -30.37 -6.94
CA ARG A 95 2.85 -31.82 -7.19
C ARG A 95 3.71 -32.67 -6.24
N GLU A 96 4.86 -32.16 -5.83
CA GLU A 96 5.77 -32.87 -4.91
C GLU A 96 5.20 -32.97 -3.49
N LYS A 97 4.50 -31.92 -3.02
CA LYS A 97 3.87 -31.86 -1.69
C LYS A 97 2.75 -32.90 -1.45
N ARG A 98 2.21 -33.55 -2.50
CA ARG A 98 1.11 -34.53 -2.37
C ARG A 98 1.57 -36.00 -2.44
N HIS A 99 2.81 -36.28 -2.85
CA HIS A 99 3.30 -37.66 -3.02
C HIS A 99 4.13 -38.19 -1.83
N HIS A 100 4.66 -37.32 -0.98
CA HIS A 100 5.60 -37.72 0.07
C HIS A 100 4.94 -38.38 1.30
N ASP A 101 3.61 -38.25 1.43
CA ASP A 101 2.88 -38.49 2.69
C ASP A 101 2.09 -39.83 2.73
N LYS A 102 2.41 -40.79 1.84
CA LYS A 102 1.70 -42.08 1.77
C LYS A 102 2.55 -43.36 1.70
N HIS A 103 3.88 -43.27 1.62
CA HIS A 103 4.76 -44.46 1.55
C HIS A 103 5.98 -44.36 2.48
N ARG A 104 5.75 -44.42 3.80
CA ARG A 104 6.82 -44.73 4.78
C ARG A 104 6.34 -45.52 6.00
N SER A 105 5.74 -46.69 5.77
CA SER A 105 5.66 -47.74 6.79
C SER A 105 5.82 -49.12 6.13
N LYS A 106 6.67 -49.98 6.72
CA LYS A 106 7.13 -51.29 6.18
C LYS A 106 7.97 -51.16 4.89
N THR A 107 9.10 -51.86 4.70
CA THR A 107 9.86 -52.76 5.61
C THR A 107 11.34 -52.85 5.20
N HIS A 108 12.17 -53.38 6.10
CA HIS A 108 13.33 -54.26 5.91
C HIS A 108 13.74 -54.73 4.49
N LYS A 109 15.01 -55.06 4.20
CA LYS A 109 16.31 -55.01 4.94
C LYS A 109 17.40 -55.62 4.02
N ASP A 110 18.65 -55.15 4.11
CA ASP A 110 19.86 -55.79 3.52
C ASP A 110 19.87 -55.90 1.96
N SER A 111 20.98 -56.20 1.27
CA SER A 111 22.37 -56.44 1.71
C SER A 111 23.42 -55.83 0.76
N THR A 112 24.39 -55.12 1.34
CA THR A 112 25.85 -55.14 1.09
C THR A 112 26.47 -55.28 -0.33
N LYS A 113 27.62 -54.58 -0.51
CA LYS A 113 28.73 -54.89 -1.47
C LYS A 113 28.41 -54.58 -2.96
N ARG A 114 29.35 -54.19 -3.83
CA ARG A 114 30.82 -53.96 -3.80
C ARG A 114 31.23 -53.17 -5.07
N GLU A 115 32.41 -52.55 -5.25
CA GLU A 115 33.57 -52.17 -4.42
C GLU A 115 34.23 -50.93 -5.11
N ASN A 116 35.35 -50.44 -4.57
CA ASN A 116 36.52 -49.76 -5.20
C ASN A 116 36.61 -49.61 -6.75
N ASP A 117 37.33 -48.64 -7.33
CA ASP A 117 38.33 -47.65 -6.85
C ASP A 117 38.28 -46.38 -7.76
N SER A 118 38.73 -45.16 -7.40
CA SER A 118 40.10 -44.61 -7.45
C SER A 118 40.79 -44.67 -8.84
N THR A 119 41.61 -43.71 -9.33
CA THR A 119 42.23 -42.50 -8.71
C THR A 119 42.72 -41.47 -9.77
N THR A 120 43.01 -40.23 -9.35
CA THR A 120 44.03 -39.25 -9.88
C THR A 120 43.97 -38.67 -11.32
N GLY A 121 44.60 -37.49 -11.51
CA GLY A 121 44.91 -36.85 -12.80
C GLY A 121 44.14 -35.54 -13.06
N GLU A 122 44.30 -34.46 -12.28
CA GLU A 122 45.40 -33.47 -12.31
C GLU A 122 45.62 -32.71 -13.64
N ASN A 123 45.12 -31.46 -13.65
CA ASN A 123 45.75 -30.20 -14.07
C ASN A 123 46.59 -30.08 -15.36
N GLY A 124 46.05 -29.33 -16.33
CA GLY A 124 46.73 -28.22 -17.04
C GLY A 124 45.78 -27.01 -17.06
N SER A 125 46.17 -25.76 -16.79
CA SER A 125 47.17 -24.90 -17.46
C SER A 125 46.78 -24.59 -18.92
N THR A 126 46.73 -23.33 -19.39
CA THR A 126 47.24 -22.07 -18.79
C THR A 126 46.49 -20.82 -19.29
N HIS A 127 46.67 -19.69 -18.58
CA HIS A 127 46.36 -18.32 -19.04
C HIS A 127 47.21 -17.88 -20.24
N SER A 128 46.67 -16.99 -21.10
CA SER A 128 47.32 -15.78 -21.69
C SER A 128 46.51 -15.27 -22.91
N THR A 129 46.52 -13.99 -23.34
CA THR A 129 46.75 -12.64 -22.75
C THR A 129 46.32 -11.58 -23.79
N SER A 130 45.87 -10.40 -23.35
CA SER A 130 46.09 -9.09 -24.05
C SER A 130 45.50 -8.90 -25.48
N GLU A 131 45.48 -7.72 -26.13
CA GLU A 131 45.73 -6.30 -25.74
C GLU A 131 44.88 -5.33 -26.64
N GLU A 132 44.99 -4.01 -26.42
CA GLU A 132 44.67 -2.88 -27.33
C GLU A 132 43.18 -2.58 -27.70
N ASN A 133 42.55 -1.39 -27.57
CA ASN A 133 42.87 0.02 -27.22
C ASN A 133 42.97 1.03 -28.41
N GLN A 134 42.24 2.17 -28.33
CA GLN A 134 42.33 3.41 -29.16
C GLN A 134 41.84 3.33 -30.64
N THR A 135 41.35 4.39 -31.35
CA THR A 135 40.98 5.81 -31.04
C THR A 135 40.12 6.45 -32.17
N GLN A 136 39.39 7.55 -31.85
CA GLN A 136 39.06 8.71 -32.75
C GLN A 136 38.12 8.46 -33.97
N THR A 137 37.54 9.43 -34.72
CA THR A 137 37.59 10.92 -34.83
C THR A 137 36.21 11.41 -35.39
N GLN A 138 35.54 12.46 -34.85
CA GLN A 138 35.44 13.88 -35.32
C GLN A 138 34.59 14.24 -36.57
N ASN A 139 34.21 15.54 -36.61
CA ASN A 139 33.52 16.37 -37.62
C ASN A 139 31.99 16.21 -37.75
N VAL A 140 31.10 17.24 -37.76
CA VAL A 140 31.08 18.73 -37.93
C VAL A 140 30.43 19.19 -39.26
N GLU A 141 29.84 20.41 -39.23
CA GLU A 141 29.16 21.19 -40.30
C GLU A 141 27.61 21.10 -40.40
N VAL A 142 26.86 22.10 -40.94
CA VAL A 142 26.63 23.53 -40.56
C VAL A 142 25.66 24.23 -41.55
N LYS A 143 24.83 25.21 -41.11
CA LYS A 143 23.92 26.11 -41.93
C LYS A 143 22.74 25.39 -42.66
N ASN A 144 21.65 25.98 -43.23
CA ASN A 144 20.94 27.30 -43.25
C ASN A 144 19.51 27.08 -43.86
N GLN A 145 18.52 28.00 -44.07
CA GLN A 145 18.35 29.48 -43.96
C GLN A 145 16.86 29.92 -43.90
N ILE A 146 16.56 31.05 -43.23
CA ILE A 146 15.68 32.21 -43.57
C ILE A 146 14.25 32.08 -44.20
N TYR A 147 13.28 32.79 -43.59
CA TYR A 147 12.53 33.98 -44.10
C TYR A 147 12.07 34.78 -42.84
N GLU A 148 12.63 35.96 -42.51
CA GLU A 148 12.23 37.35 -42.91
C GLU A 148 10.92 37.84 -42.22
N HIS A 149 10.97 38.79 -41.26
CA HIS A 149 11.00 40.29 -41.36
C HIS A 149 9.56 40.89 -41.47
N GLU A 150 9.16 42.04 -40.91
CA GLU A 150 9.84 43.26 -40.38
C GLU A 150 9.13 43.86 -39.11
N ASP A 151 9.90 44.52 -38.22
CA ASP A 151 9.77 45.88 -37.55
C ASP A 151 8.39 46.51 -37.16
N GLU A 152 8.19 47.55 -36.32
CA GLU A 152 8.94 48.47 -35.39
C GLU A 152 7.85 49.06 -34.42
N ASP A 153 8.02 49.60 -33.20
CA ASP A 153 8.93 49.51 -32.04
C ASP A 153 8.36 50.46 -30.92
N LYS A 154 9.11 50.74 -29.84
CA LYS A 154 9.03 51.92 -28.92
C LYS A 154 7.90 52.03 -27.88
N ALA A 155 8.31 51.66 -26.65
CA ALA A 155 8.52 52.61 -25.53
C ALA A 155 7.39 52.96 -24.51
N ALA A 156 7.64 52.49 -23.27
CA ALA A 156 7.78 53.28 -22.03
C ALA A 156 6.58 53.76 -21.18
N ASN A 157 6.71 53.46 -19.87
CA ASN A 157 6.22 54.16 -18.66
C ASN A 157 4.71 54.42 -18.44
N GLY A 158 4.26 54.12 -17.21
CA GLY A 158 3.00 54.68 -16.69
C GLY A 158 2.55 54.12 -15.33
N HIS A 159 2.79 54.89 -14.27
CA HIS A 159 2.19 54.82 -12.92
C HIS A 159 0.69 54.40 -12.91
N GLU A 160 0.23 53.44 -12.09
CA GLU A 160 0.00 53.49 -10.62
C GLU A 160 -1.49 53.82 -10.29
N ALA A 161 -1.83 53.97 -9.00
CA ALA A 161 -3.13 54.39 -8.44
C ALA A 161 -4.34 53.43 -8.57
N SER A 162 -4.72 52.90 -7.41
CA SER A 162 -5.96 52.19 -7.09
C SER A 162 -7.15 53.15 -6.85
N SER A 163 -8.22 52.63 -6.22
CA SER A 163 -9.52 53.28 -5.87
C SER A 163 -10.55 53.29 -7.02
N SER A 164 -11.85 52.95 -6.92
CA SER A 164 -12.84 52.55 -5.87
C SER A 164 -13.99 53.55 -5.76
N SER A 165 -15.20 53.04 -5.43
CA SER A 165 -16.47 53.77 -5.28
C SER A 165 -17.10 54.31 -6.58
N ALA A 166 -18.36 54.77 -6.61
CA ALA A 166 -19.62 54.18 -6.11
C ALA A 166 -20.82 55.03 -6.58
N ALA A 167 -21.91 54.38 -7.02
CA ALA A 167 -23.31 54.83 -6.98
C ALA A 167 -23.81 56.16 -7.63
N ALA A 168 -25.07 56.07 -8.12
CA ALA A 168 -26.10 57.13 -8.18
C ALA A 168 -26.19 58.12 -9.38
N ALA A 169 -26.86 57.66 -10.44
CA ALA A 169 -28.12 58.20 -11.01
C ALA A 169 -28.36 59.71 -11.28
N THR A 170 -29.07 60.03 -12.38
CA THR A 170 -30.17 61.04 -12.36
C THR A 170 -31.15 61.01 -13.55
N HIS A 171 -32.45 60.95 -13.24
CA HIS A 171 -33.61 61.52 -13.98
C HIS A 171 -33.94 61.03 -15.42
N SER A 172 -35.16 61.19 -15.96
CA SER A 172 -36.26 62.13 -15.63
C SER A 172 -37.69 61.51 -15.65
N LYS A 173 -38.76 62.34 -15.53
CA LYS A 173 -40.14 61.94 -15.13
C LYS A 173 -41.23 62.43 -16.10
N LYS A 174 -42.37 61.70 -16.17
CA LYS A 174 -43.82 62.14 -16.15
C LYS A 174 -44.72 61.13 -16.92
N LYS A 175 -46.01 60.86 -16.63
CA LYS A 175 -46.97 61.35 -15.58
C LYS A 175 -48.24 60.46 -15.48
N LYS A 176 -48.79 60.30 -14.25
CA LYS A 176 -50.23 60.04 -13.89
C LYS A 176 -50.87 58.67 -14.31
N ARG A 177 -51.87 58.09 -13.61
CA ARG A 177 -52.59 58.48 -12.36
C ARG A 177 -53.19 57.26 -11.57
N LYS A 178 -53.01 57.29 -10.23
CA LYS A 178 -53.86 56.82 -9.07
C LYS A 178 -55.19 56.05 -9.27
N SER A 179 -55.70 55.24 -8.30
CA SER A 179 -55.17 54.58 -7.06
C SER A 179 -56.29 53.79 -6.33
N LYS A 180 -56.15 52.49 -5.99
CA LYS A 180 -55.74 51.89 -4.69
C LYS A 180 -56.27 52.52 -3.37
N LYS A 181 -57.22 51.85 -2.70
CA LYS A 181 -57.37 51.65 -1.23
C LYS A 181 -58.53 50.65 -0.93
N GLU A 182 -58.79 50.11 0.27
CA GLU A 182 -57.97 49.36 1.26
C GLU A 182 -58.74 49.16 2.61
N LYS A 183 -58.94 47.90 3.04
CA LYS A 183 -59.36 47.40 4.39
C LYS A 183 -60.68 47.89 5.04
N VAL A 184 -61.41 46.94 5.66
CA VAL A 184 -61.76 46.86 7.11
C VAL A 184 -62.59 45.57 7.37
N GLU A 185 -62.71 45.15 8.63
CA GLU A 185 -63.11 43.81 9.13
C GLU A 185 -64.18 43.92 10.24
N VAL A 186 -65.32 43.20 10.12
CA VAL A 186 -66.35 42.97 11.18
C VAL A 186 -67.13 41.67 10.88
N THR A 187 -67.64 40.97 11.90
CA THR A 187 -68.41 39.69 11.81
C THR A 187 -69.87 39.81 12.34
N PRO A 188 -70.58 38.72 12.74
CA PRO A 188 -71.71 38.09 12.03
C PRO A 188 -73.12 38.44 12.60
N PRO A 189 -74.24 37.82 12.13
CA PRO A 189 -74.73 36.59 12.79
C PRO A 189 -75.46 35.57 11.86
N GLU A 190 -76.13 34.58 12.46
CA GLU A 190 -76.66 33.34 11.87
C GLU A 190 -77.98 33.44 11.06
N THR A 191 -78.28 32.38 10.28
CA THR A 191 -79.56 31.65 10.43
C THR A 191 -79.38 30.15 10.13
N GLN A 192 -80.06 29.28 10.89
CA GLN A 192 -79.88 27.82 10.83
C GLN A 192 -81.05 27.11 10.11
N ARG A 193 -80.80 26.01 9.35
CA ARG A 193 -81.71 24.83 9.32
C ARG A 193 -81.12 23.50 8.81
N LYS A 194 -80.40 22.84 9.71
CA LYS A 194 -80.25 21.37 9.93
C LYS A 194 -80.84 20.39 8.88
N ARG A 195 -79.98 19.50 8.35
CA ARG A 195 -79.96 18.02 8.58
C ARG A 195 -78.65 17.45 7.98
N ARG A 196 -77.80 16.76 8.76
CA ARG A 196 -77.72 15.28 8.93
C ARG A 196 -77.39 14.54 7.61
N ARG A 197 -76.39 13.63 7.54
CA ARG A 197 -75.41 13.15 8.54
C ARG A 197 -74.38 12.22 7.85
N GLN A 198 -73.12 12.19 8.31
CA GLN A 198 -72.12 11.13 8.03
C GLN A 198 -71.66 11.02 6.55
N ASP A 199 -70.53 10.40 6.18
CA ASP A 199 -69.59 9.54 6.93
C ASP A 199 -68.15 10.09 7.05
N GLU A 200 -67.45 9.65 8.10
CA GLU A 200 -65.98 9.69 8.19
C GLU A 200 -65.42 8.31 7.86
N LYS A 201 -64.66 8.17 6.75
CA LYS A 201 -63.52 7.22 6.59
C LYS A 201 -63.04 7.16 5.13
N ARG A 202 -61.81 7.61 4.91
CA ARG A 202 -60.67 6.77 4.48
C ARG A 202 -59.39 7.60 4.48
N LEU A 203 -58.32 7.05 5.06
CA LEU A 203 -56.97 7.45 4.67
C LEU A 203 -56.78 7.00 3.21
N ILE A 204 -56.05 7.78 2.41
CA ILE A 204 -55.64 7.33 1.07
C ILE A 204 -54.41 6.44 1.23
N ILE A 205 -54.67 5.21 1.67
CA ILE A 205 -53.87 4.05 1.30
C ILE A 205 -54.72 3.34 0.25
N TRP A 206 -54.23 3.32 -0.99
CA TRP A 206 -54.72 2.43 -2.03
C TRP A 206 -53.68 1.32 -2.15
N ASP A 207 -53.96 0.20 -1.48
CA ASP A 207 -53.37 -1.07 -1.87
C ASP A 207 -54.02 -1.50 -3.20
N ASP A 208 -53.22 -2.02 -4.13
CA ASP A 208 -53.71 -2.44 -5.45
C ASP A 208 -54.54 -3.73 -5.37
N GLU A 209 -55.87 -3.61 -5.35
CA GLU A 209 -56.80 -4.69 -5.74
C GLU A 209 -57.47 -4.36 -7.09
N GLU A 210 -57.57 -5.39 -7.92
CA GLU A 210 -57.85 -5.34 -9.36
C GLU A 210 -59.02 -4.43 -9.79
N GLN A 211 -58.74 -3.43 -10.64
CA GLN A 211 -59.79 -2.78 -11.44
C GLN A 211 -59.30 -2.18 -12.75
N GLY A 212 -58.95 -3.05 -13.71
CA GLY A 212 -58.67 -2.64 -15.09
C GLY A 212 -59.92 -2.22 -15.86
N ASN A 213 -60.31 -0.94 -15.77
CA ASN A 213 -60.96 -0.22 -16.88
C ASN A 213 -60.88 1.31 -16.71
N GLY A 214 -59.69 1.88 -16.95
CA GLY A 214 -59.49 3.32 -17.12
C GLY A 214 -59.03 3.60 -18.53
N SER A 215 -59.72 4.47 -19.28
CA SER A 215 -59.48 4.67 -20.72
C SER A 215 -58.15 5.37 -20.99
N THR A 216 -57.09 4.60 -21.19
CA THR A 216 -55.86 5.10 -21.80
C THR A 216 -56.14 5.47 -23.25
N LYS A 217 -55.64 6.65 -23.68
CA LYS A 217 -55.35 6.89 -25.09
C LYS A 217 -54.08 6.11 -25.40
N ASP A 218 -54.24 4.85 -25.78
CA ASP A 218 -53.13 4.05 -26.27
C ASP A 218 -52.63 4.67 -27.58
N ILE A 219 -51.30 4.78 -27.74
CA ILE A 219 -50.72 5.17 -29.02
C ILE A 219 -51.01 4.04 -30.00
N GLU A 220 -51.64 4.34 -31.13
CA GLU A 220 -51.85 3.34 -32.19
C GLU A 220 -50.50 2.76 -32.63
N GLU A 221 -50.31 1.44 -32.46
CA GLU A 221 -49.07 0.76 -32.87
C GLU A 221 -48.90 0.81 -34.40
N LYS A 222 -48.26 1.86 -34.89
CA LYS A 222 -47.80 1.93 -36.26
C LYS A 222 -46.69 0.90 -36.46
N ASP A 223 -46.88 0.02 -37.44
CA ASP A 223 -46.03 -1.15 -37.67
C ASP A 223 -44.55 -0.84 -37.98
N THR A 224 -44.22 0.43 -38.22
CA THR A 224 -42.88 1.03 -38.25
C THR A 224 -42.03 0.71 -37.02
N GLU A 225 -40.72 0.51 -37.20
CA GLU A 225 -39.79 0.26 -36.08
C GLU A 225 -39.75 1.45 -35.10
N ASP A 226 -39.74 2.69 -35.60
CA ASP A 226 -39.81 3.92 -34.78
C ASP A 226 -41.03 3.93 -33.86
N GLY A 227 -42.19 3.47 -34.35
CA GLY A 227 -43.43 3.38 -33.56
C GLY A 227 -43.30 2.38 -32.40
N LYS A 228 -42.65 1.24 -32.63
CA LYS A 228 -42.41 0.19 -31.62
C LYS A 228 -41.29 0.56 -30.65
N GLU A 229 -40.34 1.39 -31.06
CA GLU A 229 -39.41 2.04 -30.13
C GLU A 229 -40.13 3.08 -29.26
N ALA A 230 -41.00 3.92 -29.85
CA ALA A 230 -41.77 4.92 -29.11
C ALA A 230 -42.70 4.29 -28.05
N THR A 231 -43.46 3.23 -28.37
CA THR A 231 -44.33 2.57 -27.39
C THR A 231 -43.53 1.91 -26.26
N LYS A 232 -42.40 1.27 -26.58
CA LYS A 232 -41.48 0.70 -25.58
C LYS A 232 -40.87 1.76 -24.65
N LEU A 233 -40.43 2.89 -25.19
CA LEU A 233 -39.89 4.00 -24.39
C LEU A 233 -40.99 4.65 -23.54
N LEU A 234 -42.23 4.76 -24.03
CA LEU A 234 -43.36 5.22 -23.22
C LEU A 234 -43.71 4.22 -22.10
N GLN A 235 -43.61 2.91 -22.34
CA GLN A 235 -43.82 1.89 -21.32
C GLN A 235 -42.78 2.01 -20.19
N GLU A 236 -41.52 2.29 -20.52
CA GLU A 236 -40.46 2.58 -19.57
C GLU A 236 -40.76 3.85 -18.75
N LEU A 237 -41.19 4.92 -19.42
CA LEU A 237 -41.62 6.19 -18.79
C LEU A 237 -42.90 6.06 -17.96
N SER A 238 -43.72 5.02 -18.19
CA SER A 238 -44.96 4.77 -17.45
C SER A 238 -44.75 4.00 -16.14
N LYS A 239 -43.51 3.56 -15.83
CA LYS A 239 -43.17 2.95 -14.55
C LYS A 239 -43.34 3.95 -13.39
N THR A 240 -43.67 3.44 -12.21
CA THR A 240 -43.79 4.22 -10.97
C THR A 240 -42.50 4.97 -10.67
N ASP A 241 -42.60 6.28 -10.43
CA ASP A 241 -41.45 7.17 -10.16
C ASP A 241 -40.35 7.20 -11.23
N SER A 242 -40.64 6.81 -12.47
CA SER A 242 -39.74 6.89 -13.64
C SER A 242 -39.09 8.26 -13.84
N ILE A 243 -39.74 9.34 -13.41
CA ILE A 243 -39.22 10.72 -13.42
C ILE A 243 -37.98 10.93 -12.54
N MET A 244 -37.72 10.02 -11.58
CA MET A 244 -36.55 10.03 -10.70
C MET A 244 -35.37 9.22 -11.25
N GLU A 245 -35.54 8.45 -12.32
CA GLU A 245 -34.50 7.60 -12.89
C GLU A 245 -33.38 8.41 -13.55
N ALA A 246 -32.13 8.06 -13.30
CA ALA A 246 -30.96 8.82 -13.77
C ALA A 246 -30.90 8.95 -15.31
N ASN A 247 -31.45 7.96 -16.02
CA ASN A 247 -31.48 7.93 -17.49
C ASN A 247 -32.74 8.58 -18.10
N VAL A 248 -33.68 9.10 -17.30
CA VAL A 248 -35.01 9.52 -17.79
C VAL A 248 -34.92 10.58 -18.89
N LEU A 249 -33.96 11.49 -18.83
CA LEU A 249 -33.75 12.51 -19.87
C LEU A 249 -33.35 11.89 -21.23
N ALA A 250 -32.62 10.78 -21.25
CA ALA A 250 -32.31 10.08 -22.50
C ALA A 250 -33.54 9.33 -23.03
N VAL A 251 -34.33 8.70 -22.15
CA VAL A 251 -35.57 8.00 -22.52
C VAL A 251 -36.62 8.99 -23.06
N ILE A 252 -36.76 10.17 -22.44
CA ILE A 252 -37.57 11.29 -22.93
C ILE A 252 -37.11 11.74 -24.32
N ASN A 253 -35.80 11.99 -24.50
CA ASN A 253 -35.26 12.44 -25.78
C ASN A 253 -35.33 11.35 -26.89
N GLY A 254 -35.29 10.07 -26.52
CA GLY A 254 -35.56 8.95 -27.42
C GLY A 254 -37.03 8.92 -27.84
N PHE A 255 -37.94 8.96 -26.87
CA PHE A 255 -39.39 8.99 -27.13
C PHE A 255 -39.78 10.16 -28.03
N LEU A 256 -39.30 11.37 -27.75
CA LEU A 256 -39.58 12.57 -28.56
C LEU A 256 -38.89 12.59 -29.95
N ARG A 257 -38.02 11.63 -30.25
CA ARG A 257 -37.44 11.42 -31.60
C ARG A 257 -38.18 10.33 -32.38
N ALA A 258 -38.55 9.25 -31.71
CA ALA A 258 -39.29 8.13 -32.29
C ALA A 258 -40.78 8.49 -32.51
N HIS A 259 -41.36 9.29 -31.61
CA HIS A 259 -42.75 9.72 -31.67
C HIS A 259 -42.93 10.96 -32.57
N THR A 260 -43.19 10.72 -33.85
CA THR A 260 -43.27 11.77 -34.89
C THR A 260 -44.54 12.64 -34.84
N GLU A 261 -45.48 12.37 -33.93
CA GLU A 261 -46.72 13.13 -33.78
C GLU A 261 -46.63 14.26 -32.73
N SER A 262 -47.32 15.37 -33.00
CA SER A 262 -47.25 16.62 -32.23
C SER A 262 -47.88 16.57 -30.82
N ASN A 263 -48.64 15.52 -30.53
CA ASN A 263 -49.21 15.17 -29.22
C ASN A 263 -48.17 14.52 -28.27
N GLY A 264 -46.99 14.08 -28.75
CA GLY A 264 -45.97 13.40 -27.95
C GLY A 264 -45.62 14.09 -26.62
N PRO A 265 -45.36 15.41 -26.58
CA PRO A 265 -45.09 16.13 -25.34
C PRO A 265 -46.25 16.16 -24.33
N GLU A 266 -47.50 16.13 -24.81
CA GLU A 266 -48.70 16.12 -23.96
C GLU A 266 -48.89 14.75 -23.31
N ILE A 267 -48.79 13.68 -24.11
CA ILE A 267 -48.82 12.28 -23.65
C ILE A 267 -47.69 12.03 -22.63
N LEU A 268 -46.50 12.57 -22.87
CA LEU A 268 -45.36 12.45 -21.97
C LEU A 268 -45.63 13.08 -20.58
N VAL A 269 -46.18 14.29 -20.56
CA VAL A 269 -46.51 14.99 -19.30
C VAL A 269 -47.65 14.30 -18.56
N GLU A 270 -48.69 13.83 -19.28
CA GLU A 270 -49.77 13.04 -18.70
C GLU A 270 -49.23 11.75 -18.05
N LYS A 271 -48.40 10.97 -18.76
CA LYS A 271 -47.84 9.72 -18.22
C LYS A 271 -46.90 9.95 -17.04
N LEU A 272 -45.91 10.84 -17.15
CA LEU A 272 -44.95 11.11 -16.06
C LEU A 272 -45.61 11.69 -14.80
N SER A 273 -46.65 12.53 -14.95
CA SER A 273 -47.40 13.03 -13.78
C SER A 273 -48.32 11.97 -13.18
N SER A 274 -48.87 11.07 -14.00
CA SER A 274 -49.70 9.95 -13.52
C SER A 274 -48.91 8.82 -12.82
N SER A 275 -47.63 8.63 -13.15
CA SER A 275 -46.77 7.57 -12.59
C SER A 275 -45.97 7.99 -11.36
N TYR A 276 -45.82 9.29 -11.10
CA TYR A 276 -45.13 9.79 -9.91
C TYR A 276 -45.93 9.52 -8.63
N ARG A 277 -45.25 9.02 -7.60
CA ARG A 277 -45.76 8.71 -6.25
C ARG A 277 -44.82 9.21 -5.14
N GLY A 278 -43.55 9.45 -5.45
CA GLY A 278 -42.56 10.01 -4.55
C GLY A 278 -41.99 9.00 -3.55
N HIS A 279 -41.91 7.71 -3.89
CA HIS A 279 -41.40 6.69 -2.97
C HIS A 279 -39.97 6.97 -2.52
N ALA A 280 -39.09 7.46 -3.41
CA ALA A 280 -37.72 7.81 -3.07
C ALA A 280 -37.65 8.92 -1.99
N GLN A 281 -38.48 9.96 -2.11
CA GLN A 281 -38.60 11.03 -1.13
C GLN A 281 -39.21 10.54 0.19
N MET A 282 -40.20 9.63 0.12
CA MET A 282 -40.81 9.02 1.30
C MET A 282 -39.82 8.12 2.06
N ILE A 283 -39.02 7.32 1.34
CA ILE A 283 -37.95 6.51 1.90
C ILE A 283 -36.87 7.38 2.53
N GLY A 284 -36.45 8.47 1.87
CA GLY A 284 -35.50 9.44 2.44
C GLY A 284 -36.02 10.12 3.71
N LEU A 285 -37.31 10.43 3.77
CA LEU A 285 -37.96 10.97 4.97
C LEU A 285 -38.00 9.94 6.11
N VAL A 286 -38.43 8.70 5.82
CA VAL A 286 -38.45 7.60 6.79
C VAL A 286 -37.03 7.29 7.30
N ALA A 287 -36.04 7.31 6.42
CA ALA A 287 -34.64 7.17 6.78
C ALA A 287 -34.17 8.28 7.74
N SER A 288 -34.46 9.55 7.43
CA SER A 288 -34.15 10.67 8.33
C SER A 288 -34.82 10.54 9.71
N TRP A 289 -35.99 9.90 9.79
CA TRP A 289 -36.64 9.60 11.07
C TRP A 289 -35.97 8.43 11.80
N LEU A 290 -35.55 7.38 11.08
CA LEU A 290 -34.79 6.26 11.65
C LEU A 290 -33.43 6.73 12.20
N ASP A 291 -32.72 7.61 11.49
CA ASP A 291 -31.47 8.22 11.93
C ASP A 291 -31.64 9.10 13.19
N THR A 292 -32.86 9.57 13.50
CA THR A 292 -33.16 10.28 14.77
C THR A 292 -33.57 9.37 15.94
N LEU A 293 -33.76 8.06 15.71
CA LEU A 293 -34.07 7.11 16.78
C LEU A 293 -32.78 6.65 17.48
N PRO A 294 -32.75 6.59 18.82
CA PRO A 294 -31.60 6.05 19.55
C PRO A 294 -31.57 4.51 19.50
N VAL A 295 -31.25 3.96 18.33
CA VAL A 295 -31.15 2.51 18.10
C VAL A 295 -29.83 1.99 18.67
N SER A 296 -29.90 1.05 19.62
CA SER A 296 -28.71 0.33 20.08
C SER A 296 -28.27 -0.70 19.04
N THR A 297 -27.00 -0.64 18.62
CA THR A 297 -26.35 -1.55 17.64
C THR A 297 -26.57 -3.05 17.93
N THR A 298 -26.73 -3.39 19.21
CA THR A 298 -26.98 -4.73 19.76
C THR A 298 -28.15 -5.51 19.15
N ALA A 299 -29.12 -4.85 18.51
CA ALA A 299 -30.31 -5.53 17.98
C ALA A 299 -30.04 -6.35 16.69
N LEU A 300 -29.08 -5.92 15.85
CA LEU A 300 -28.89 -6.49 14.51
C LEU A 300 -27.79 -7.57 14.45
N GLU A 301 -26.78 -7.52 15.32
CA GLU A 301 -25.68 -8.50 15.33
C GLU A 301 -26.15 -9.92 15.72
N ASN A 302 -27.30 -10.06 16.38
CA ASN A 302 -27.82 -11.31 16.91
C ASN A 302 -28.36 -12.32 15.85
N LYS A 303 -28.18 -12.06 14.54
CA LYS A 303 -28.51 -13.00 13.46
C LYS A 303 -27.26 -13.55 12.75
N MET A 304 -26.43 -14.28 13.49
CA MET A 304 -25.28 -15.00 12.94
C MET A 304 -25.72 -16.36 12.35
N THR A 305 -26.10 -16.39 11.07
CA THR A 305 -26.39 -17.65 10.35
C THR A 305 -25.11 -18.34 9.89
N PHE A 306 -24.88 -19.56 10.37
CA PHE A 306 -23.69 -20.35 10.08
C PHE A 306 -23.88 -21.20 8.82
N ASP A 307 -23.15 -20.91 7.75
CA ASP A 307 -22.92 -21.87 6.67
C ASP A 307 -21.60 -22.61 6.93
N VAL A 308 -21.54 -23.89 6.57
CA VAL A 308 -20.45 -24.83 6.89
C VAL A 308 -19.66 -25.22 5.63
N SER A 309 -20.06 -24.72 4.45
CA SER A 309 -19.57 -25.18 3.15
C SER A 309 -18.19 -24.64 2.73
N GLU A 310 -17.82 -23.39 3.10
CA GLU A 310 -16.53 -22.80 2.68
C GLU A 310 -15.67 -22.29 3.84
N GLY A 311 -14.39 -22.64 3.82
CA GLY A 311 -13.41 -22.38 4.90
C GLY A 311 -12.89 -20.94 4.97
N ALA A 312 -13.64 -19.96 4.46
CA ALA A 312 -13.30 -18.55 4.50
C ALA A 312 -14.17 -17.83 5.54
N VAL A 313 -13.56 -17.35 6.63
CA VAL A 313 -14.22 -16.37 7.50
C VAL A 313 -14.21 -15.03 6.78
N ILE A 314 -15.18 -14.86 5.89
CA ILE A 314 -15.61 -13.52 5.49
C ILE A 314 -16.08 -12.85 6.78
N SER A 315 -15.45 -11.74 7.13
CA SER A 315 -15.97 -10.84 8.16
C SER A 315 -17.22 -10.18 7.59
N ASN A 316 -18.36 -10.86 7.68
CA ASN A 316 -19.66 -10.20 7.59
C ASN A 316 -19.59 -9.06 8.60
N LYS A 317 -19.71 -7.81 8.11
CA LYS A 317 -20.11 -6.70 8.97
C LYS A 317 -21.35 -7.18 9.72
N GLY A 318 -21.32 -7.21 11.05
CA GLY A 318 -22.57 -7.22 11.82
C GLY A 318 -23.40 -6.05 11.31
N ALA A 319 -24.67 -6.28 11.00
CA ALA A 319 -25.45 -5.33 10.21
C ALA A 319 -25.62 -4.01 10.98
N SER A 320 -24.73 -3.05 10.71
CA SER A 320 -24.79 -1.70 11.21
C SER A 320 -25.94 -0.98 10.53
N TRP A 321 -26.65 -0.15 11.29
CA TRP A 321 -27.39 0.96 10.70
C TRP A 321 -26.36 2.01 10.27
N ASP A 322 -25.70 1.73 9.14
CA ASP A 322 -24.95 2.75 8.40
C ASP A 322 -25.98 3.85 8.03
N PRO A 323 -25.79 5.13 8.42
CA PRO A 323 -26.79 6.18 8.18
C PRO A 323 -27.17 6.27 6.71
N ALA A 324 -28.39 6.69 6.39
CA ALA A 324 -28.86 6.61 5.00
C ALA A 324 -28.04 7.46 4.02
N GLU A 325 -27.41 8.55 4.50
CA GLU A 325 -26.43 9.32 3.74
C GLU A 325 -25.16 8.53 3.39
N GLU A 326 -24.73 7.57 4.22
CA GLU A 326 -23.58 6.69 4.02
C GLU A 326 -23.89 5.54 3.05
N ILE A 327 -25.10 4.98 3.13
CA ILE A 327 -25.62 4.01 2.15
C ILE A 327 -25.78 4.69 0.79
N LEU A 328 -26.33 5.91 0.76
CA LEU A 328 -26.47 6.68 -0.48
C LEU A 328 -25.11 7.09 -1.05
N TYR A 329 -24.18 7.56 -0.21
CA TYR A 329 -22.81 7.90 -0.64
C TYR A 329 -22.07 6.69 -1.23
N SER A 330 -22.14 5.52 -0.57
CA SER A 330 -21.48 4.32 -1.08
C SER A 330 -22.09 3.85 -2.41
N HIS A 331 -23.41 3.81 -2.53
CA HIS A 331 -24.06 3.47 -3.80
C HIS A 331 -23.75 4.48 -4.91
N LEU A 332 -23.76 5.79 -4.62
CA LEU A 332 -23.37 6.83 -5.59
C LEU A 332 -21.89 6.71 -5.99
N LYS A 333 -20.99 6.41 -5.05
CA LYS A 333 -19.57 6.15 -5.35
C LYS A 333 -19.42 4.97 -6.32
N ASP A 334 -20.12 3.87 -6.07
CA ASP A 334 -20.03 2.68 -6.91
C ASP A 334 -20.61 2.94 -8.31
N VAL A 335 -21.78 3.59 -8.41
CA VAL A 335 -22.38 4.02 -9.68
C VAL A 335 -21.44 4.97 -10.46
N ILE A 336 -20.77 5.90 -9.78
CA ILE A 336 -19.77 6.78 -10.42
C ILE A 336 -18.57 5.97 -10.90
N ASN A 337 -18.03 5.07 -10.09
CA ASN A 337 -16.89 4.21 -10.44
C ASN A 337 -17.17 3.31 -11.65
N GLU A 338 -18.36 2.72 -11.74
CA GLU A 338 -18.76 1.86 -12.86
C GLU A 338 -18.96 2.63 -14.18
N ASN A 339 -19.44 3.88 -14.10
CA ASN A 339 -19.86 4.66 -15.27
C ASN A 339 -18.89 5.81 -15.66
N TYR A 340 -17.67 5.86 -15.09
CA TYR A 340 -16.75 6.97 -15.31
C TYR A 340 -16.06 6.96 -16.71
N ASP A 341 -16.62 7.68 -17.69
CA ASP A 341 -15.90 8.00 -18.94
C ASP A 341 -15.08 9.29 -18.81
N ALA A 342 -13.78 9.10 -18.60
CA ALA A 342 -12.78 10.16 -18.55
C ALA A 342 -12.76 11.10 -19.78
N LYS A 343 -13.23 10.66 -20.96
CA LYS A 343 -13.28 11.46 -22.21
C LYS A 343 -14.48 12.37 -22.31
N LEU A 344 -15.63 11.96 -21.76
CA LEU A 344 -16.81 12.82 -21.68
C LEU A 344 -16.55 13.91 -20.64
N VAL A 345 -16.06 13.50 -19.47
CA VAL A 345 -15.81 14.38 -18.33
C VAL A 345 -14.66 15.36 -18.57
N SER A 346 -13.63 15.01 -19.37
CA SER A 346 -12.53 15.94 -19.71
C SER A 346 -12.97 17.21 -20.44
N ASN A 347 -14.12 17.17 -21.12
CA ASN A 347 -14.62 18.28 -21.94
C ASN A 347 -15.41 19.33 -21.12
N VAL A 348 -15.77 19.02 -19.86
CA VAL A 348 -16.53 19.94 -18.99
C VAL A 348 -15.74 21.24 -18.73
N LEU A 349 -14.42 21.13 -18.53
CA LEU A 349 -13.53 22.28 -18.32
C LEU A 349 -13.08 22.98 -19.61
N SER A 350 -13.25 22.39 -20.80
CA SER A 350 -12.93 23.06 -22.07
C SER A 350 -14.10 23.88 -22.62
N GLY A 351 -15.34 23.58 -22.21
CA GLY A 351 -16.54 24.30 -22.63
C GLY A 351 -16.92 25.52 -21.77
N SER A 352 -16.28 25.74 -20.62
CA SER A 352 -16.62 26.83 -19.69
C SER A 352 -15.41 27.38 -18.93
N ALA A 353 -15.41 28.69 -18.66
CA ALA A 353 -14.32 29.39 -17.97
C ALA A 353 -14.52 29.52 -16.45
N VAL A 354 -15.51 28.83 -15.88
CA VAL A 354 -15.94 28.96 -14.48
C VAL A 354 -15.97 27.57 -13.84
N GLU A 355 -15.44 27.45 -12.62
CA GLU A 355 -15.45 26.21 -11.85
C GLU A 355 -16.91 25.76 -11.59
N PRO A 356 -17.33 24.53 -11.97
CA PRO A 356 -18.70 24.08 -11.76
C PRO A 356 -19.07 24.03 -10.27
N GLU A 357 -20.23 24.57 -9.90
CA GLU A 357 -20.62 24.70 -8.49
C GLU A 357 -20.70 23.36 -7.74
N TRP A 358 -21.12 22.28 -8.44
CA TRP A 358 -21.11 20.92 -7.89
C TRP A 358 -19.69 20.43 -7.55
N LEU A 359 -18.66 20.83 -8.31
CA LEU A 359 -17.28 20.46 -8.03
C LEU A 359 -16.79 21.19 -6.78
N THR A 360 -17.09 22.49 -6.65
CA THR A 360 -16.80 23.27 -5.44
C THR A 360 -17.47 22.65 -4.20
N GLN A 361 -18.70 22.15 -4.31
CA GLN A 361 -19.38 21.44 -3.23
C GLN A 361 -18.68 20.11 -2.88
N MET A 362 -18.34 19.28 -3.87
CA MET A 362 -17.59 18.04 -3.67
C MET A 362 -16.18 18.25 -3.09
N LEU A 363 -15.52 19.37 -3.42
CA LEU A 363 -14.19 19.70 -2.90
C LEU A 363 -14.21 20.10 -1.41
N ASN A 364 -15.34 20.61 -0.90
CA ASN A 364 -15.47 20.95 0.53
C ASN A 364 -15.59 19.71 1.43
N ASP A 365 -16.25 18.64 0.96
CA ASP A 365 -16.43 17.39 1.72
C ASP A 365 -15.22 16.44 1.57
N ARG A 366 -14.73 15.94 2.70
CA ARG A 366 -13.67 14.93 2.77
C ARG A 366 -14.05 13.61 2.11
N LYS A 367 -15.32 13.17 2.17
CA LYS A 367 -15.75 11.91 1.51
C LYS A 367 -15.58 12.03 0.00
N TRP A 368 -16.18 13.05 -0.60
CA TRP A 368 -16.09 13.32 -2.04
C TRP A 368 -14.67 13.66 -2.52
N ARG A 369 -13.86 14.40 -1.74
CA ARG A 369 -12.43 14.59 -2.05
C ARG A 369 -11.68 13.27 -2.17
N LEU A 370 -11.86 12.34 -1.22
CA LEU A 370 -11.19 11.04 -1.25
C LEU A 370 -11.63 10.19 -2.47
N MET A 371 -12.90 10.27 -2.88
CA MET A 371 -13.35 9.63 -4.13
C MET A 371 -12.72 10.26 -5.38
N LEU A 372 -12.66 11.59 -5.49
CA LEU A 372 -12.01 12.29 -6.61
C LEU A 372 -10.50 11.94 -6.69
N ILE A 373 -9.87 11.76 -5.52
CA ILE A 373 -8.50 11.30 -5.33
C ILE A 373 -8.31 9.86 -5.85
N GLU A 374 -9.23 8.96 -5.52
CA GLU A 374 -9.23 7.54 -5.93
C GLU A 374 -9.42 7.38 -7.44
N LEU A 375 -10.42 8.08 -8.01
CA LEU A 375 -10.65 8.20 -9.46
C LEU A 375 -9.42 8.76 -10.20
N ALA A 376 -8.60 9.59 -9.55
CA ALA A 376 -7.38 10.13 -10.14
C ALA A 376 -6.16 9.20 -10.02
N GLU A 377 -6.23 8.12 -9.24
CA GLU A 377 -5.27 6.99 -9.31
C GLU A 377 -5.62 6.05 -10.48
N THR A 378 -6.90 5.89 -10.83
CA THR A 378 -7.34 5.07 -11.99
C THR A 378 -7.29 5.83 -13.32
N HIS A 379 -7.90 7.02 -13.42
CA HIS A 379 -8.06 7.79 -14.66
C HIS A 379 -7.05 8.95 -14.82
N LYS A 380 -5.75 8.62 -14.73
CA LYS A 380 -4.62 9.58 -14.68
C LYS A 380 -4.56 10.62 -15.82
N THR A 381 -5.25 10.38 -16.93
CA THR A 381 -5.32 11.26 -18.12
C THR A 381 -6.48 12.26 -18.11
N CYS A 382 -7.41 12.21 -17.13
CA CYS A 382 -8.57 13.09 -17.13
C CYS A 382 -8.22 14.51 -16.61
N THR A 383 -8.44 15.52 -17.45
CA THR A 383 -8.19 16.95 -17.14
C THR A 383 -8.99 17.46 -15.94
N LEU A 384 -10.23 17.00 -15.74
CA LEU A 384 -11.04 17.36 -14.58
C LEU A 384 -10.41 16.89 -13.27
N LEU A 385 -10.01 15.61 -13.19
CA LEU A 385 -9.44 15.03 -11.98
C LEU A 385 -8.06 15.63 -11.66
N GLN A 386 -7.29 15.92 -12.71
CA GLN A 386 -6.04 16.68 -12.61
C GLN A 386 -6.26 18.10 -12.03
N TYR A 387 -7.28 18.81 -12.49
CA TYR A 387 -7.69 20.10 -11.92
C TYR A 387 -8.17 19.95 -10.48
N ALA A 388 -9.00 18.95 -10.17
CA ALA A 388 -9.51 18.68 -8.83
C ALA A 388 -8.36 18.44 -7.82
N ILE A 389 -7.37 17.58 -8.13
CA ILE A 389 -6.18 17.39 -7.27
C ILE A 389 -5.49 18.72 -7.00
N ARG A 390 -5.33 19.58 -8.02
CA ARG A 390 -4.74 20.90 -7.84
C ARG A 390 -5.55 21.78 -6.89
N ARG A 391 -6.88 21.82 -7.01
CA ARG A 391 -7.76 22.56 -6.08
C ARG A 391 -7.70 22.02 -4.65
N ILE A 392 -7.62 20.70 -4.47
CA ILE A 392 -7.43 20.04 -3.17
C ILE A 392 -6.08 20.46 -2.52
N SER A 393 -5.03 20.60 -3.33
CA SER A 393 -3.71 21.08 -2.86
C SER A 393 -3.71 22.58 -2.55
N GLU A 394 -4.36 23.40 -3.38
CA GLU A 394 -4.57 24.84 -3.11
C GLU A 394 -5.40 25.08 -1.83
N ALA A 395 -6.32 24.17 -1.49
CA ALA A 395 -7.06 24.15 -0.22
C ALA A 395 -6.26 23.58 0.98
N GLY A 396 -5.03 23.10 0.76
CA GLY A 396 -4.13 22.64 1.83
C GLY A 396 -4.30 21.19 2.29
N HIS A 397 -5.16 20.38 1.65
CA HIS A 397 -5.45 18.99 2.06
C HIS A 397 -4.35 17.97 1.67
N HIS A 398 -3.09 18.34 1.89
CA HIS A 398 -1.91 17.59 1.43
C HIS A 398 -1.82 16.16 1.99
N LYS A 399 -2.27 15.91 3.24
CA LYS A 399 -2.34 14.55 3.81
C LYS A 399 -3.20 13.60 2.97
N GLU A 400 -4.30 14.09 2.41
CA GLU A 400 -5.22 13.28 1.60
C GLU A 400 -4.57 12.92 0.25
N ILE A 401 -3.90 13.89 -0.39
CA ILE A 401 -3.15 13.70 -1.65
C ILE A 401 -1.90 12.81 -1.47
N ALA A 402 -1.24 12.87 -0.32
CA ALA A 402 -0.03 12.08 -0.04
C ALA A 402 -0.26 10.56 -0.09
N SER A 403 -1.53 10.13 -0.02
CA SER A 403 -1.92 8.71 -0.15
C SER A 403 -1.76 8.13 -1.57
N ILE A 404 -1.51 8.95 -2.61
CA ILE A 404 -1.66 8.58 -4.03
C ILE A 404 -0.31 8.58 -4.78
N THR A 405 -0.09 7.65 -5.73
CA THR A 405 1.06 7.75 -6.65
C THR A 405 0.95 8.93 -7.64
N SER A 406 -0.28 9.38 -7.92
CA SER A 406 -0.60 10.42 -8.90
C SER A 406 -0.16 11.84 -8.51
N ALA A 407 0.22 12.09 -7.25
CA ALA A 407 0.66 13.42 -6.78
C ALA A 407 1.85 13.99 -7.60
N ASN A 408 2.70 13.12 -8.15
CA ASN A 408 3.83 13.47 -9.01
C ASN A 408 3.45 14.04 -10.39
N ALA A 409 2.17 13.98 -10.79
CA ALA A 409 1.73 14.52 -12.08
C ALA A 409 1.86 16.06 -12.17
N PHE A 410 1.82 16.76 -11.03
CA PHE A 410 1.97 18.21 -10.96
C PHE A 410 3.04 18.60 -9.96
N PHE A 411 4.07 19.31 -10.43
CA PHE A 411 5.18 19.75 -9.58
C PHE A 411 4.73 20.64 -8.41
N SER A 412 3.74 21.51 -8.61
CA SER A 412 3.18 22.34 -7.52
C SER A 412 2.52 21.51 -6.42
N VAL A 413 1.75 20.49 -6.80
CA VAL A 413 1.08 19.58 -5.86
C VAL A 413 2.10 18.71 -5.12
N PHE A 414 3.06 18.13 -5.84
CA PHE A 414 4.13 17.34 -5.25
C PHE A 414 4.99 18.17 -4.28
N SER A 415 5.40 19.38 -4.68
CA SER A 415 6.15 20.31 -3.83
C SER A 415 5.33 20.74 -2.60
N GLY A 416 4.03 21.00 -2.74
CA GLY A 416 3.13 21.30 -1.62
C GLY A 416 3.02 20.14 -0.61
N VAL A 417 2.89 18.90 -1.10
CA VAL A 417 2.89 17.69 -0.27
C VAL A 417 4.21 17.52 0.49
N LEU A 418 5.37 17.75 -0.16
CA LEU A 418 6.67 17.69 0.53
C LEU A 418 6.80 18.78 1.60
N VAL A 419 6.39 20.01 1.31
CA VAL A 419 6.48 21.14 2.25
C VAL A 419 5.57 20.92 3.47
N ASP A 420 4.33 20.45 3.28
CA ASP A 420 3.47 20.04 4.39
C ASP A 420 4.16 18.97 5.25
N ALA A 421 4.53 17.84 4.65
CA ALA A 421 5.10 16.71 5.37
C ALA A 421 6.40 17.08 6.11
N PHE A 422 7.34 17.78 5.47
CA PHE A 422 8.60 18.19 6.09
C PHE A 422 8.43 19.28 7.15
N SER A 423 7.38 20.11 7.07
CA SER A 423 7.05 21.05 8.15
C SER A 423 6.43 20.36 9.37
N ARG A 424 5.76 19.22 9.16
CA ARG A 424 4.86 18.58 10.13
C ARG A 424 5.50 17.40 10.87
N ILE A 425 6.26 16.55 10.18
CA ILE A 425 7.03 15.42 10.75
C ILE A 425 7.90 15.84 11.97
N PRO A 426 8.61 16.98 11.96
CA PRO A 426 9.38 17.45 13.13
C PRO A 426 8.57 17.56 14.43
N PHE A 427 7.27 17.87 14.34
CA PHE A 427 6.41 18.13 15.50
C PHE A 427 5.36 17.04 15.75
N ALA A 428 5.15 16.14 14.78
CA ALA A 428 4.24 14.99 14.89
C ALA A 428 4.72 13.91 15.87
N ASN A 429 3.77 13.10 16.36
CA ASN A 429 4.03 11.92 17.20
C ASN A 429 4.63 10.77 16.39
N GLU A 430 5.34 9.82 17.03
CA GLU A 430 5.99 8.69 16.33
C GLU A 430 5.03 7.85 15.48
N GLU A 431 3.77 7.67 15.90
CA GLU A 431 2.73 6.99 15.12
C GLU A 431 2.45 7.73 13.80
N GLU A 432 2.21 9.05 13.87
CA GLU A 432 1.97 9.90 12.70
C GLU A 432 3.20 10.00 11.80
N VAL A 433 4.41 10.04 12.38
CA VAL A 433 5.68 10.06 11.64
C VAL A 433 5.86 8.79 10.81
N VAL A 434 5.47 7.62 11.33
CA VAL A 434 5.50 6.36 10.57
C VAL A 434 4.49 6.37 9.42
N GLU A 435 3.28 6.88 9.63
CA GLU A 435 2.27 7.05 8.57
C GLU A 435 2.75 8.04 7.48
N ASP A 436 3.29 9.19 7.89
CA ASP A 436 3.83 10.22 6.98
C ASP A 436 5.01 9.71 6.16
N ILE A 437 5.96 9.00 6.77
CA ILE A 437 7.11 8.45 6.05
C ILE A 437 6.67 7.32 5.12
N ALA A 438 5.68 6.50 5.50
CA ALA A 438 5.09 5.51 4.59
C ALA A 438 4.43 6.18 3.36
N ALA A 439 3.72 7.29 3.54
CA ALA A 439 3.15 8.08 2.45
C ALA A 439 4.23 8.71 1.56
N LEU A 440 5.25 9.36 2.15
CA LEU A 440 6.41 9.89 1.41
C LEU A 440 7.15 8.79 0.63
N ASN A 441 7.33 7.61 1.21
CA ASN A 441 7.88 6.44 0.54
C ASN A 441 7.01 5.94 -0.61
N LYS A 442 5.67 6.13 -0.59
CA LYS A 442 4.81 5.90 -1.76
C LYS A 442 5.08 6.95 -2.85
N VAL A 443 5.06 8.25 -2.50
CA VAL A 443 5.12 9.38 -3.47
C VAL A 443 6.52 9.61 -4.03
N CYS A 444 7.53 9.85 -3.18
CA CYS A 444 8.89 10.24 -3.59
C CYS A 444 9.56 9.13 -4.40
N CYS A 445 9.47 7.89 -3.92
CA CYS A 445 10.11 6.72 -4.54
C CYS A 445 9.27 6.11 -5.68
N GLN A 446 8.34 6.87 -6.27
CA GLN A 446 7.59 6.47 -7.47
C GLN A 446 8.42 6.68 -8.77
N SER A 447 9.30 7.68 -8.78
CA SER A 447 10.20 7.96 -9.91
C SER A 447 11.58 8.40 -9.42
N SER A 448 12.59 8.34 -10.28
CA SER A 448 13.94 8.84 -9.96
C SER A 448 13.97 10.36 -9.78
N HIS A 449 13.21 11.12 -10.60
CA HIS A 449 13.20 12.59 -10.50
C HIS A 449 12.49 13.10 -9.24
N SER A 450 11.42 12.44 -8.79
CA SER A 450 10.72 12.80 -7.55
C SER A 450 11.60 12.52 -6.33
N TYR A 451 12.27 11.37 -6.31
CA TYR A 451 13.27 11.06 -5.26
C TYR A 451 14.39 12.10 -5.23
N VAL A 452 14.99 12.44 -6.38
CA VAL A 452 16.09 13.42 -6.44
C VAL A 452 15.63 14.80 -5.97
N TYR A 453 14.44 15.27 -6.36
CA TYR A 453 13.91 16.54 -5.88
C TYR A 453 13.69 16.56 -4.36
N ALA A 454 13.12 15.47 -3.80
CA ALA A 454 12.94 15.33 -2.36
C ALA A 454 14.28 15.33 -1.59
N GLN A 455 15.28 14.60 -2.11
CA GLN A 455 16.62 14.52 -1.51
C GLN A 455 17.35 15.87 -1.56
N GLU A 456 17.29 16.58 -2.69
CA GLU A 456 17.84 17.92 -2.85
C GLU A 456 17.19 18.94 -1.90
N LEU A 457 15.85 18.88 -1.75
CA LEU A 457 15.11 19.73 -0.81
C LEU A 457 15.50 19.46 0.64
N LEU A 458 15.53 18.19 1.07
CA LEU A 458 15.96 17.80 2.43
C LEU A 458 17.39 18.25 2.73
N CYS A 459 18.33 18.06 1.79
CA CYS A 459 19.72 18.48 1.99
C CYS A 459 19.88 20.01 2.03
N SER A 460 19.10 20.75 1.22
CA SER A 460 19.08 22.22 1.30
C SER A 460 18.47 22.73 2.61
N MET A 461 17.50 22.01 3.17
CA MET A 461 16.91 22.32 4.48
C MET A 461 17.90 22.03 5.61
N ASP A 462 18.56 20.86 5.64
CA ASP A 462 19.55 20.53 6.68
C ASP A 462 20.73 21.52 6.70
N ASP A 463 21.23 21.95 5.54
CA ASP A 463 22.34 22.91 5.47
C ASP A 463 21.95 24.32 5.96
N LYS A 464 20.73 24.79 5.64
CA LYS A 464 20.19 26.05 6.19
C LYS A 464 19.95 25.96 7.69
N LEU A 465 19.38 24.85 8.16
CA LEU A 465 19.19 24.60 9.59
C LEU A 465 20.54 24.51 10.32
N PHE A 466 21.58 23.93 9.71
CA PHE A 466 22.94 23.92 10.25
C PHE A 466 23.54 25.33 10.39
N MET A 467 23.34 26.22 9.42
CA MET A 467 23.76 27.63 9.55
C MET A 467 23.02 28.33 10.70
N MET A 468 21.69 28.20 10.78
CA MET A 468 20.89 28.74 11.89
C MET A 468 21.29 28.13 13.25
N GLN A 469 21.69 26.86 13.28
CA GLN A 469 22.18 26.19 14.48
C GLN A 469 23.58 26.71 14.88
N LYS A 470 24.43 27.09 13.93
CA LYS A 470 25.76 27.67 14.19
C LYS A 470 25.69 29.13 14.65
N GLU A 471 24.67 29.87 14.22
CA GLU A 471 24.36 31.23 14.71
C GLU A 471 23.72 31.21 16.11
N ALA A 472 22.99 30.15 16.46
CA ALA A 472 22.45 29.95 17.80
C ALA A 472 23.53 29.44 18.77
N GLY A 473 23.71 30.11 19.92
CA GLY A 473 24.61 29.63 20.98
C GLY A 473 24.21 28.24 21.49
N ALA A 474 25.19 27.38 21.78
CA ALA A 474 24.98 25.95 22.06
C ALA A 474 24.00 25.67 23.22
N ASP A 475 24.03 26.47 24.28
CA ASP A 475 23.15 26.35 25.45
C ASP A 475 21.72 26.90 25.22
N SER A 476 21.43 27.44 24.03
CA SER A 476 20.12 28.02 23.74
C SER A 476 19.05 26.96 23.47
N ALA A 477 17.82 27.22 23.95
CA ALA A 477 16.66 26.41 23.60
C ALA A 477 16.42 26.34 22.07
N GLN A 478 16.83 27.38 21.33
CA GLN A 478 16.80 27.44 19.87
C GLN A 478 17.76 26.42 19.22
N TYR A 479 19.00 26.31 19.72
CA TYR A 479 19.96 25.29 19.26
C TYR A 479 19.40 23.87 19.46
N ALA A 480 18.89 23.58 20.66
CA ALA A 480 18.28 22.27 20.97
C ALA A 480 17.06 21.98 20.08
N HIS A 481 16.21 22.98 19.81
CA HIS A 481 15.05 22.85 18.94
C HIS A 481 15.45 22.58 17.48
N ILE A 482 16.39 23.34 16.92
CA ILE A 482 16.89 23.13 15.55
C ILE A 482 17.52 21.74 15.41
N ARG A 483 18.31 21.31 16.41
CA ARG A 483 18.93 19.97 16.47
C ARG A 483 17.90 18.84 16.45
N MET A 484 16.78 19.00 17.17
CA MET A 484 15.64 18.06 17.12
C MET A 484 15.01 18.00 15.72
N VAL A 485 14.74 19.16 15.09
CA VAL A 485 14.17 19.25 13.74
C VAL A 485 15.09 18.57 12.72
N ARG A 486 16.39 18.89 12.74
CA ARG A 486 17.42 18.24 11.89
C ARG A 486 17.46 16.73 12.10
N SER A 487 17.41 16.24 13.34
CA SER A 487 17.43 14.80 13.62
C SER A 487 16.25 14.06 12.98
N LYS A 488 15.03 14.58 13.10
CA LYS A 488 13.84 13.99 12.46
C LYS A 488 13.88 14.07 10.93
N LEU A 489 14.33 15.18 10.33
CA LEU A 489 14.46 15.29 8.87
C LEU A 489 15.55 14.36 8.30
N ASN A 490 16.65 14.17 9.01
CA ASN A 490 17.71 13.23 8.60
C ASN A 490 17.24 11.75 8.69
N ARG A 491 16.31 11.42 9.60
CA ARG A 491 15.61 10.12 9.58
C ARG A 491 14.80 9.92 8.29
N VAL A 492 14.00 10.93 7.89
CA VAL A 492 13.24 10.88 6.62
C VAL A 492 14.18 10.68 5.42
N CYS A 493 15.32 11.38 5.41
CA CYS A 493 16.37 11.26 4.39
C CYS A 493 16.91 9.81 4.29
N GLY A 494 17.17 9.16 5.43
CA GLY A 494 17.62 7.77 5.49
C GLY A 494 16.57 6.76 5.01
N GLU A 495 15.33 6.86 5.51
CA GLU A 495 14.24 5.94 5.13
C GLU A 495 13.85 6.08 3.64
N LEU A 496 13.91 7.30 3.08
CA LEU A 496 13.75 7.53 1.64
C LEU A 496 14.91 6.91 0.84
N GLN A 497 16.16 7.08 1.27
CA GLN A 497 17.33 6.54 0.58
C GLN A 497 17.32 5.00 0.58
N GLU A 498 16.96 4.37 1.70
CA GLU A 498 16.82 2.92 1.79
C GLU A 498 15.68 2.40 0.90
N THR A 499 14.51 3.01 0.97
CA THR A 499 13.34 2.65 0.13
C THR A 499 13.66 2.80 -1.36
N ALA A 500 14.30 3.90 -1.75
CA ALA A 500 14.74 4.13 -3.12
C ALA A 500 15.77 3.08 -3.53
N SER A 501 16.78 2.79 -2.69
CA SER A 501 17.79 1.76 -2.94
C SER A 501 17.17 0.36 -3.11
N GLY A 502 16.06 0.07 -2.41
CA GLY A 502 15.23 -1.12 -2.64
C GLY A 502 14.54 -1.14 -4.01
N ARG A 503 13.92 -0.03 -4.44
CA ARG A 503 13.12 0.04 -5.69
C ARG A 503 13.93 0.23 -6.97
N PHE A 504 14.95 1.08 -6.94
CA PHE A 504 15.71 1.49 -8.14
C PHE A 504 17.13 0.90 -8.19
N GLY A 505 17.65 0.42 -7.05
CA GLY A 505 18.99 -0.15 -6.93
C GLY A 505 20.08 0.80 -7.41
N ALA A 506 21.04 0.26 -8.18
CA ALA A 506 22.20 1.00 -8.68
C ALA A 506 21.87 2.24 -9.54
N LYS A 507 20.61 2.43 -9.99
CA LYS A 507 20.18 3.60 -10.77
C LYS A 507 20.19 4.91 -9.97
N ILE A 508 20.27 4.88 -8.64
CA ILE A 508 20.36 6.06 -7.78
C ILE A 508 21.79 6.59 -7.67
N VAL A 509 22.79 5.72 -7.77
CA VAL A 509 24.21 6.04 -7.52
C VAL A 509 24.73 7.25 -8.33
N PRO A 510 24.30 7.50 -9.60
CA PRO A 510 24.66 8.72 -10.34
C PRO A 510 24.08 10.02 -9.75
N PHE A 511 22.94 9.94 -9.05
CA PHE A 511 22.21 11.07 -8.46
C PHE A 511 22.43 11.23 -6.95
N HIS A 512 23.33 10.43 -6.36
CA HIS A 512 23.66 10.52 -4.94
C HIS A 512 24.41 11.83 -4.63
N ILE A 513 24.23 12.37 -3.43
CA ILE A 513 24.77 13.67 -2.99
C ILE A 513 26.29 13.78 -3.25
N LEU A 514 27.03 12.69 -3.01
CA LEU A 514 28.48 12.61 -3.23
C LEU A 514 28.94 12.66 -4.71
N ARG A 515 28.02 12.62 -5.69
CA ARG A 515 28.31 12.90 -7.11
C ARG A 515 28.19 14.38 -7.47
N ARG A 516 27.75 15.25 -6.55
CA ARG A 516 27.83 16.71 -6.74
C ARG A 516 29.28 17.12 -6.90
N ARG A 517 29.59 17.81 -8.01
CA ARG A 517 30.96 18.14 -8.44
C ARG A 517 31.83 18.74 -7.32
N TYR A 518 31.34 19.73 -6.59
CA TYR A 518 32.13 20.40 -5.54
C TYR A 518 32.44 19.51 -4.33
N ILE A 519 31.69 18.43 -4.10
CA ILE A 519 31.96 17.42 -3.06
C ILE A 519 32.93 16.37 -3.60
N TYR A 520 32.66 15.89 -4.82
CA TYR A 520 33.45 14.86 -5.48
C TYR A 520 34.88 15.33 -5.78
N ASP A 521 35.04 16.52 -6.37
CA ASP A 521 36.33 17.13 -6.70
C ASP A 521 37.17 17.41 -5.43
N ALA A 522 36.54 17.52 -4.25
CA ALA A 522 37.22 17.75 -2.97
C ALA A 522 37.78 16.46 -2.33
N ASN A 523 37.04 15.33 -2.39
CA ASN A 523 37.46 14.05 -1.80
C ASN A 523 36.99 12.84 -2.66
N PRO A 524 37.55 12.63 -3.86
CA PRO A 524 37.00 11.67 -4.82
C PRO A 524 37.11 10.21 -4.35
N LYS A 525 38.22 9.83 -3.71
CA LYS A 525 38.45 8.47 -3.17
C LYS A 525 37.41 8.09 -2.11
N PHE A 526 37.18 9.00 -1.17
CA PHE A 526 36.13 8.88 -0.16
C PHE A 526 34.74 8.74 -0.80
N CYS A 527 34.44 9.59 -1.79
CA CYS A 527 33.15 9.56 -2.48
C CYS A 527 32.91 8.22 -3.18
N ASP A 528 33.86 7.72 -3.97
CA ASP A 528 33.73 6.41 -4.63
C ASP A 528 33.69 5.24 -3.64
N ALA A 529 34.38 5.33 -2.49
CA ALA A 529 34.30 4.30 -1.45
C ALA A 529 32.89 4.20 -0.83
N ILE A 530 32.26 5.33 -0.46
CA ILE A 530 30.87 5.35 0.04
C ILE A 530 29.89 4.94 -1.06
N LEU A 531 30.04 5.45 -2.29
CA LEU A 531 29.18 5.13 -3.42
C LEU A 531 29.27 3.65 -3.83
N SER A 532 30.43 3.01 -3.62
CA SER A 532 30.58 1.56 -3.75
C SER A 532 29.71 0.83 -2.72
N ILE A 533 29.78 1.21 -1.44
CA ILE A 533 28.99 0.61 -0.35
C ILE A 533 27.48 0.78 -0.60
N VAL A 534 27.03 1.98 -0.99
CA VAL A 534 25.60 2.25 -1.31
C VAL A 534 25.12 1.42 -2.52
N LYS A 535 26.02 1.10 -3.47
CA LYS A 535 25.74 0.26 -4.65
C LYS A 535 25.71 -1.24 -4.32
N SER A 536 26.63 -1.73 -3.49
CA SER A 536 26.84 -3.15 -3.17
C SER A 536 26.09 -3.62 -1.92
N LYS A 537 25.61 -2.70 -1.08
CA LYS A 537 25.12 -2.91 0.29
C LYS A 537 26.10 -3.65 1.22
N THR A 538 27.39 -3.66 0.87
CA THR A 538 28.44 -4.46 1.53
C THR A 538 29.79 -3.73 1.51
N CYS A 539 30.51 -3.70 2.64
CA CYS A 539 31.81 -3.03 2.70
C CYS A 539 32.95 -3.92 2.17
N SER A 540 33.64 -3.46 1.13
CA SER A 540 34.83 -4.12 0.57
C SER A 540 36.11 -3.70 1.30
N GLU A 541 37.16 -4.54 1.27
CA GLU A 541 38.38 -4.24 2.02
C GLU A 541 39.08 -2.95 1.56
N LEU A 542 39.09 -2.70 0.25
CA LEU A 542 39.60 -1.46 -0.35
C LEU A 542 38.77 -0.24 0.06
N SER A 543 37.45 -0.39 0.24
CA SER A 543 36.57 0.68 0.72
C SER A 543 36.89 1.05 2.17
N ALA A 544 36.97 0.05 3.06
CA ALA A 544 37.28 0.29 4.48
C ALA A 544 38.68 0.88 4.68
N ASP A 545 39.68 0.39 3.96
CA ASP A 545 41.05 0.93 3.99
C ASP A 545 41.14 2.37 3.48
N THR A 546 40.46 2.68 2.38
CA THR A 546 40.36 4.06 1.87
C THR A 546 39.70 4.98 2.89
N LEU A 547 38.54 4.61 3.43
CA LEU A 547 37.81 5.42 4.40
C LEU A 547 38.62 5.63 5.68
N ALA A 548 39.23 4.57 6.24
CA ALA A 548 40.04 4.67 7.45
C ALA A 548 41.22 5.63 7.25
N LYS A 549 41.92 5.57 6.10
CA LYS A 549 43.03 6.48 5.78
C LYS A 549 42.59 7.94 5.67
N GLU A 550 41.48 8.23 5.02
CA GLU A 550 40.98 9.61 4.90
C GLU A 550 40.63 10.21 6.27
N PHE A 551 39.97 9.46 7.16
CA PHE A 551 39.63 9.94 8.52
C PHE A 551 40.82 9.95 9.51
N GLN A 552 41.87 9.16 9.29
CA GLN A 552 43.07 9.14 10.14
C GLN A 552 44.14 10.16 9.71
N THR A 553 44.22 10.51 8.42
CA THR A 553 45.35 11.28 7.87
C THR A 553 44.97 12.63 7.26
N SER A 554 43.69 12.87 6.93
CA SER A 554 43.26 14.18 6.41
C SER A 554 43.21 15.24 7.51
N LYS A 555 43.80 16.41 7.23
CA LYS A 555 43.68 17.61 8.08
C LYS A 555 42.31 18.29 8.01
N ALA A 556 41.45 17.87 7.08
CA ALA A 556 40.12 18.42 6.88
C ALA A 556 39.14 17.27 6.51
N PRO A 557 38.83 16.36 7.45
CA PRO A 557 38.03 15.18 7.16
C PRO A 557 36.61 15.54 6.67
N PRO A 558 36.00 14.71 5.79
CA PRO A 558 34.60 14.83 5.40
C PRO A 558 33.63 14.83 6.61
N PRO A 559 32.37 15.28 6.45
CA PRO A 559 31.35 15.17 7.49
C PRO A 559 31.15 13.72 7.94
N VAL A 560 31.20 13.48 9.26
CA VAL A 560 30.94 12.15 9.86
C VAL A 560 29.50 11.70 9.62
N ALA A 561 28.60 12.64 9.31
CA ALA A 561 27.24 12.35 8.83
C ALA A 561 27.19 11.31 7.68
N HIS A 562 28.20 11.27 6.80
CA HIS A 562 28.29 10.25 5.74
C HIS A 562 28.66 8.85 6.24
N LEU A 563 29.41 8.72 7.35
CA LEU A 563 29.64 7.43 8.00
C LEU A 563 28.43 6.98 8.83
N ARG A 564 27.58 7.93 9.24
CA ARG A 564 26.36 7.70 10.03
C ARG A 564 25.13 7.33 9.18
N ASP A 565 25.29 7.27 7.87
CA ASP A 565 24.30 6.69 6.96
C ASP A 565 23.96 5.25 7.39
N PRO A 566 22.67 4.90 7.64
CA PRO A 566 22.27 3.55 8.02
C PRO A 566 22.76 2.47 7.06
N MET A 567 22.89 2.75 5.76
CA MET A 567 23.43 1.82 4.76
C MET A 567 24.94 1.57 4.94
N VAL A 568 25.70 2.56 5.41
CA VAL A 568 27.14 2.46 5.66
C VAL A 568 27.39 1.77 7.00
N LEU A 569 26.66 2.15 8.06
CA LEU A 569 26.76 1.50 9.38
C LEU A 569 26.38 0.01 9.33
N SER A 570 25.29 -0.35 8.64
CA SER A 570 24.89 -1.76 8.48
C SER A 570 25.91 -2.56 7.67
N ALA A 571 26.42 -2.02 6.55
CA ALA A 571 27.43 -2.70 5.74
C ALA A 571 28.80 -2.88 6.43
N LEU A 572 29.11 -2.06 7.45
CA LEU A 572 30.28 -2.22 8.32
C LEU A 572 30.02 -3.24 9.45
N LEU A 573 28.85 -3.16 10.10
CA LEU A 573 28.47 -4.07 11.19
C LEU A 573 28.25 -5.50 10.70
N ASP A 574 27.61 -5.70 9.55
CA ASP A 574 27.30 -7.02 8.98
C ASP A 574 28.57 -7.86 8.85
N ARG A 575 29.56 -7.37 8.10
CA ARG A 575 30.87 -8.02 7.94
C ARG A 575 31.54 -8.28 9.29
N LEU A 576 31.51 -7.30 10.21
CA LEU A 576 32.16 -7.40 11.52
C LEU A 576 31.52 -8.45 12.46
N PHE A 577 30.22 -8.72 12.32
CA PHE A 577 29.46 -9.60 13.22
C PHE A 577 28.98 -10.91 12.60
N ASN A 578 28.87 -11.03 11.27
CA ASN A 578 28.45 -12.24 10.57
C ASN A 578 29.43 -13.42 10.83
N PRO A 579 28.99 -14.53 11.44
CA PRO A 579 29.87 -15.67 11.75
C PRO A 579 30.36 -16.44 10.52
N SER A 580 29.65 -16.39 9.39
CA SER A 580 30.04 -17.10 8.16
C SER A 580 31.14 -16.39 7.37
N ASP A 581 31.50 -15.17 7.75
CA ASP A 581 32.44 -14.32 7.01
C ASP A 581 33.88 -14.42 7.53
N SER A 582 34.75 -15.03 6.71
CA SER A 582 36.20 -14.90 6.84
C SER A 582 36.67 -13.51 6.40
N ILE A 583 37.58 -12.91 7.16
CA ILE A 583 37.95 -11.50 7.08
C ILE A 583 39.42 -11.29 7.48
N SER A 584 40.13 -10.38 6.81
CA SER A 584 41.50 -10.01 7.19
C SER A 584 41.57 -9.22 8.51
N PRO A 585 42.57 -9.45 9.38
CA PRO A 585 42.73 -8.68 10.62
C PRO A 585 42.83 -7.15 10.40
N SER A 586 43.41 -6.73 9.29
CA SER A 586 43.47 -5.35 8.83
C SER A 586 42.10 -4.74 8.53
N PHE A 587 41.18 -5.50 7.90
CA PHE A 587 39.81 -5.04 7.68
C PHE A 587 39.05 -4.90 9.01
N VAL A 588 39.22 -5.85 9.93
CA VAL A 588 38.63 -5.74 11.28
C VAL A 588 39.07 -4.45 11.95
N GLN A 589 40.39 -4.15 11.95
CA GLN A 589 40.92 -2.91 12.54
C GLN A 589 40.34 -1.64 11.88
N ASN A 590 40.26 -1.61 10.55
CA ASN A 590 39.71 -0.46 9.81
C ASN A 590 38.20 -0.26 10.09
N CYS A 591 37.40 -1.31 10.05
CA CYS A 591 35.96 -1.23 10.31
C CYS A 591 35.66 -0.90 11.79
N VAL A 592 36.42 -1.46 12.73
CA VAL A 592 36.34 -1.10 14.15
C VAL A 592 36.69 0.36 14.38
N PHE A 593 37.75 0.88 13.76
CA PHE A 593 38.10 2.30 13.81
C PHE A 593 36.96 3.17 13.28
N LEU A 594 36.43 2.86 12.08
CA LEU A 594 35.36 3.66 11.45
C LEU A 594 34.08 3.69 12.29
N LEU A 595 33.68 2.56 12.87
CA LEU A 595 32.51 2.48 13.75
C LEU A 595 32.72 3.23 15.08
N ALA A 596 33.90 3.11 15.69
CA ALA A 596 34.24 3.83 16.92
C ALA A 596 34.30 5.35 16.71
N TYR A 597 34.91 5.78 15.59
CA TYR A 597 34.98 7.19 15.18
C TYR A 597 33.58 7.75 14.89
N ALA A 598 32.74 7.04 14.13
CA ALA A 598 31.37 7.45 13.84
C ALA A 598 30.48 7.54 15.10
N ALA A 599 30.73 6.69 16.11
CA ALA A 599 29.99 6.69 17.38
C ALA A 599 30.41 7.81 18.35
N SER A 600 31.72 8.13 18.42
CA SER A 600 32.27 8.95 19.53
C SER A 600 32.60 10.40 19.15
N THR A 601 32.73 10.73 17.86
CA THR A 601 33.05 12.10 17.42
C THR A 601 31.86 13.06 17.52
N LYS A 602 32.10 14.32 17.91
CA LYS A 602 31.10 15.38 17.79
C LYS A 602 31.33 16.16 16.50
N ASP A 603 30.57 15.77 15.49
CA ASP A 603 30.45 16.48 14.22
C ASP A 603 28.97 16.60 13.87
N GLU A 604 28.50 17.83 13.72
CA GLU A 604 27.11 18.17 13.35
C GLU A 604 27.02 18.90 12.00
N ARG A 605 28.12 18.96 11.23
CA ARG A 605 28.15 19.53 9.87
C ARG A 605 27.14 18.82 8.97
N SER A 606 26.49 19.59 8.10
CA SER A 606 25.59 19.06 7.08
C SER A 606 26.33 18.19 6.05
N LEU A 607 25.61 17.22 5.44
CA LEU A 607 26.07 16.37 4.33
C LEU A 607 26.57 17.16 3.10
N LEU A 608 26.31 18.47 3.03
CA LEU A 608 26.74 19.35 1.95
C LEU A 608 28.05 20.10 2.21
N ARG A 609 28.61 20.04 3.42
CA ARG A 609 29.78 20.84 3.82
C ARG A 609 31.09 20.13 3.49
N THR A 610 31.94 20.77 2.69
CA THR A 610 33.23 20.22 2.29
C THR A 610 34.35 20.69 3.23
N GLY A 611 34.88 19.74 4.01
CA GLY A 611 36.01 19.96 4.93
C GLY A 611 35.66 20.79 6.17
N VAL A 612 36.70 21.37 6.77
CA VAL A 612 36.66 22.21 7.97
C VAL A 612 36.95 23.65 7.55
N GLN A 613 35.96 24.55 7.62
CA GLN A 613 36.12 25.93 7.11
C GLN A 613 36.31 26.93 8.26
N GLY A 614 37.57 27.00 8.71
CA GLY A 614 38.03 27.91 9.76
C GLY A 614 38.08 27.27 11.16
N SER A 615 38.61 28.02 12.13
CA SER A 615 38.88 27.57 13.51
C SER A 615 37.63 27.28 14.36
N SER A 616 36.43 27.46 13.80
CA SER A 616 35.15 27.13 14.43
C SER A 616 34.60 25.76 14.02
N ASP A 617 35.18 25.09 13.01
CA ASP A 617 34.70 23.81 12.48
C ASP A 617 35.56 22.62 12.95
N HIS A 618 36.38 22.79 14.01
CA HIS A 618 37.18 21.70 14.55
C HIS A 618 36.29 20.55 15.06
N VAL A 619 36.46 19.37 14.46
CA VAL A 619 35.79 18.14 14.91
C VAL A 619 36.34 17.73 16.27
N GLU A 620 35.51 17.77 17.31
CA GLU A 620 35.88 17.22 18.61
C GLU A 620 35.87 15.68 18.53
N VAL A 621 37.06 15.09 18.58
CA VAL A 621 37.24 13.65 18.71
C VAL A 621 37.39 13.32 20.19
N ASP A 622 36.48 12.49 20.72
CA ASP A 622 36.64 11.86 22.02
C ASP A 622 37.55 10.64 21.87
N ASP A 623 38.88 10.83 21.92
CA ASP A 623 39.85 9.76 21.69
C ASP A 623 39.74 8.61 22.72
N ASP A 624 39.41 8.92 23.98
CA ASP A 624 39.16 7.94 25.04
C ASP A 624 37.88 7.12 24.75
N GLY A 625 36.79 7.81 24.36
CA GLY A 625 35.55 7.18 23.93
C GLY A 625 35.71 6.32 22.67
N VAL A 626 36.53 6.78 21.71
CA VAL A 626 36.93 6.03 20.52
C VAL A 626 37.66 4.74 20.93
N GLU A 627 38.72 4.82 21.74
CA GLU A 627 39.51 3.63 22.09
C GLU A 627 38.73 2.62 22.96
N SER A 628 37.92 3.12 23.90
CA SER A 628 36.96 2.31 24.66
C SER A 628 36.00 1.56 23.72
N THR A 629 35.44 2.26 22.73
CA THR A 629 34.53 1.68 21.72
C THR A 629 35.24 0.68 20.80
N LYS A 630 36.49 0.92 20.40
CA LYS A 630 37.28 -0.06 19.61
C LYS A 630 37.46 -1.37 20.36
N LYS A 631 37.92 -1.28 21.62
CA LYS A 631 38.14 -2.44 22.49
C LYS A 631 36.84 -3.24 22.68
N ALA A 632 35.73 -2.54 22.89
CA ALA A 632 34.40 -3.14 23.01
C ALA A 632 33.95 -3.87 21.72
N LEU A 633 34.13 -3.26 20.56
CA LEU A 633 33.80 -3.88 19.27
C LEU A 633 34.66 -5.11 18.95
N ILE A 634 35.96 -5.07 19.23
CA ILE A 634 36.87 -6.21 19.02
C ILE A 634 36.47 -7.39 19.91
N GLU A 635 36.23 -7.13 21.20
CA GLU A 635 35.87 -8.17 22.16
C GLU A 635 34.51 -8.81 21.83
N ALA A 636 33.52 -8.02 21.43
CA ALA A 636 32.22 -8.52 21.00
C ALA A 636 32.29 -9.28 19.66
N SER A 637 33.02 -8.78 18.66
CA SER A 637 33.20 -9.47 17.37
C SER A 637 33.92 -10.82 17.54
N ALA A 638 34.99 -10.87 18.35
CA ALA A 638 35.70 -12.10 18.66
C ALA A 638 34.82 -13.14 19.36
N ILE A 639 33.94 -12.70 20.28
CA ILE A 639 32.90 -13.55 20.88
C ILE A 639 31.92 -14.04 19.79
N CYS A 640 31.36 -13.13 19.01
CA CYS A 640 30.33 -13.43 18.01
C CYS A 640 30.80 -14.39 16.89
N LYS A 641 32.09 -14.36 16.54
CA LYS A 641 32.69 -15.25 15.53
C LYS A 641 33.36 -16.51 16.09
N SER A 642 33.33 -16.76 17.40
CA SER A 642 33.94 -17.97 17.98
C SER A 642 33.03 -19.20 17.83
N ASP A 643 33.57 -20.30 17.27
CA ASP A 643 32.86 -21.59 17.12
C ASP A 643 32.32 -22.14 18.44
N HIS A 644 32.94 -21.77 19.56
CA HIS A 644 32.55 -22.22 20.90
C HIS A 644 31.38 -21.40 21.49
N THR A 645 31.08 -20.23 20.94
CA THR A 645 30.03 -19.32 21.45
C THR A 645 28.63 -19.87 21.26
N LEU A 646 28.39 -20.66 20.21
CA LEU A 646 27.10 -21.31 19.91
C LEU A 646 27.08 -22.80 20.31
N GLY A 647 28.04 -23.23 21.13
CA GLY A 647 28.12 -24.59 21.66
C GLY A 647 27.29 -24.80 22.94
N TYR A 648 27.18 -26.06 23.35
CA TYR A 648 26.50 -26.50 24.58
C TYR A 648 26.93 -25.73 25.85
N ASN A 649 28.15 -25.20 25.87
CA ASN A 649 28.75 -24.52 27.01
C ASN A 649 28.46 -23.01 27.08
N MET A 650 27.66 -22.44 26.16
CA MET A 650 27.34 -21.00 26.11
C MET A 650 26.84 -20.41 27.45
N ASN A 651 26.07 -21.20 28.22
CA ASN A 651 25.56 -20.80 29.53
C ASN A 651 26.56 -21.01 30.69
N GLN A 652 27.68 -21.68 30.46
CA GLN A 652 28.66 -22.07 31.49
C GLN A 652 30.02 -21.34 31.32
N SER A 653 30.32 -20.84 30.12
CA SER A 653 31.61 -20.21 29.79
C SER A 653 31.74 -18.75 30.25
N GLY A 654 30.72 -18.15 30.86
CA GLY A 654 30.68 -16.73 31.24
C GLY A 654 30.59 -15.75 30.05
N VAL A 655 30.71 -16.24 28.81
CA VAL A 655 30.74 -15.44 27.57
C VAL A 655 29.49 -14.57 27.41
N VAL A 656 28.32 -15.05 27.82
CA VAL A 656 27.05 -14.30 27.75
C VAL A 656 27.08 -13.05 28.64
N ASP A 657 27.57 -13.17 29.87
CA ASP A 657 27.64 -12.05 30.81
C ASP A 657 28.76 -11.08 30.44
N LYS A 658 29.86 -11.59 29.87
CA LYS A 658 30.89 -10.76 29.25
C LYS A 658 30.32 -9.96 28.09
N LEU A 659 29.61 -10.58 27.15
CA LEU A 659 28.99 -9.88 26.02
C LEU A 659 27.99 -8.81 26.49
N ILE A 660 27.14 -9.13 27.48
CA ILE A 660 26.19 -8.18 28.09
C ILE A 660 26.90 -6.96 28.71
N SER A 661 28.07 -7.15 29.34
CA SER A 661 28.84 -6.01 29.88
C SER A 661 29.34 -5.04 28.79
N VAL A 662 29.70 -5.59 27.62
CA VAL A 662 30.24 -4.83 26.49
C VAL A 662 29.13 -4.17 25.65
N MET A 663 27.93 -4.77 25.64
CA MET A 663 26.70 -4.18 25.07
C MET A 663 26.24 -2.88 25.76
N SER A 664 26.88 -2.45 26.84
CA SER A 664 26.73 -1.09 27.39
C SER A 664 27.00 -0.01 26.33
N VAL A 665 27.89 -0.27 25.37
CA VAL A 665 28.16 0.61 24.23
C VAL A 665 27.08 0.41 23.14
N PRO A 666 26.34 1.46 22.71
CA PRO A 666 25.21 1.31 21.79
C PRO A 666 25.53 0.64 20.45
N VAL A 667 26.66 1.00 19.81
CA VAL A 667 27.07 0.41 18.51
C VAL A 667 27.46 -1.08 18.63
N VAL A 668 27.93 -1.52 19.81
CA VAL A 668 28.15 -2.94 20.07
C VAL A 668 26.84 -3.68 20.24
N SER A 669 25.88 -3.12 20.99
CA SER A 669 24.54 -3.72 21.11
C SER A 669 23.85 -3.85 19.75
N MET A 670 24.00 -2.87 18.85
CA MET A 670 23.54 -2.98 17.45
C MET A 670 24.17 -4.17 16.71
N GLY A 671 25.50 -4.34 16.78
CA GLY A 671 26.20 -5.46 16.16
C GLY A 671 25.77 -6.82 16.73
N VAL A 672 25.52 -6.90 18.04
CA VAL A 672 25.01 -8.12 18.69
C VAL A 672 23.54 -8.39 18.33
N LEU A 673 22.70 -7.38 18.14
CA LEU A 673 21.34 -7.56 17.62
C LEU A 673 21.35 -8.08 16.18
N HIS A 674 22.20 -7.53 15.31
CA HIS A 674 22.39 -8.02 13.94
C HIS A 674 22.88 -9.48 13.92
N TRP A 675 23.86 -9.81 14.76
CA TRP A 675 24.34 -11.18 14.97
C TRP A 675 23.21 -12.14 15.37
N LEU A 676 22.33 -11.74 16.31
CA LEU A 676 21.15 -12.53 16.68
C LEU A 676 20.20 -12.75 15.49
N GLU A 677 19.95 -11.72 14.68
CA GLU A 677 19.06 -11.81 13.52
C GLU A 677 19.62 -12.73 12.43
N VAL A 678 20.90 -12.58 12.08
CA VAL A 678 21.61 -13.44 11.11
C VAL A 678 21.61 -14.90 11.58
N ILE A 679 21.85 -15.15 12.87
CA ILE A 679 21.88 -16.51 13.44
C ILE A 679 20.50 -17.16 13.46
N LEU A 680 19.45 -16.43 13.86
CA LEU A 680 18.09 -16.97 13.86
C LEU A 680 17.58 -17.23 12.44
N THR A 681 17.98 -16.40 11.47
CA THR A 681 17.64 -16.55 10.05
C THR A 681 18.46 -17.66 9.38
N SER A 682 19.65 -17.99 9.89
CA SER A 682 20.53 -19.02 9.31
C SER A 682 19.90 -20.42 9.40
N PRO A 683 19.57 -21.07 8.27
CA PRO A 683 18.90 -22.37 8.28
C PRO A 683 19.79 -23.49 8.85
N GLY A 684 21.12 -23.32 8.86
CA GLY A 684 22.05 -24.25 9.48
C GLY A 684 21.95 -24.26 11.01
N PHE A 685 21.94 -23.08 11.64
CA PHE A 685 21.78 -22.96 13.09
C PHE A 685 20.33 -23.21 13.52
N PHE A 686 19.34 -22.68 12.80
CA PHE A 686 17.94 -22.79 13.18
C PHE A 686 17.36 -24.22 13.09
N ARG A 687 17.96 -25.09 12.26
CA ARG A 687 17.67 -26.53 12.21
C ARG A 687 18.52 -27.37 13.19
N SER A 688 19.45 -26.74 13.91
CA SER A 688 20.44 -27.46 14.72
C SER A 688 19.91 -27.87 16.11
N THR A 689 20.35 -29.03 16.61
CA THR A 689 20.03 -29.51 17.97
C THR A 689 20.41 -28.51 19.09
N PRO A 690 21.56 -27.78 19.02
CA PRO A 690 21.92 -26.77 20.01
C PRO A 690 20.99 -25.56 20.13
N LEU A 691 20.09 -25.28 19.16
CA LEU A 691 19.19 -24.12 19.21
C LEU A 691 18.48 -24.01 20.56
N HIS A 692 17.87 -25.09 21.04
CA HIS A 692 17.13 -25.11 22.32
C HIS A 692 17.99 -24.83 23.56
N ILE A 693 19.29 -25.12 23.47
CA ILE A 693 20.23 -25.00 24.58
C ILE A 693 20.80 -23.57 24.61
N CYS A 694 20.97 -22.95 23.44
CA CYS A 694 21.42 -21.57 23.29
C CYS A 694 20.27 -20.56 23.41
N PHE A 695 19.03 -20.92 23.10
CA PHE A 695 17.90 -19.98 23.04
C PHE A 695 17.63 -19.20 24.35
N PRO A 696 17.73 -19.80 25.56
CA PRO A 696 17.66 -19.04 26.81
C PRO A 696 18.76 -17.98 26.93
N SER A 697 19.96 -18.28 26.41
CA SER A 697 21.10 -17.36 26.32
C SER A 697 20.82 -16.20 25.36
N LEU A 698 20.33 -16.51 24.14
CA LEU A 698 19.96 -15.51 23.13
C LEU A 698 18.91 -14.54 23.69
N LEU A 699 17.91 -15.06 24.40
CA LEU A 699 16.91 -14.23 25.06
C LEU A 699 17.41 -13.53 26.33
N ARG A 700 18.45 -14.01 27.02
CA ARG A 700 19.14 -13.25 28.09
C ARG A 700 19.86 -12.03 27.51
N ILE A 701 20.58 -12.21 26.40
CA ILE A 701 21.26 -11.15 25.64
C ILE A 701 20.24 -10.11 25.18
N LEU A 702 19.13 -10.54 24.57
CA LEU A 702 18.08 -9.64 24.10
C LEU A 702 17.40 -8.88 25.26
N LYS A 703 17.03 -9.56 26.34
CA LYS A 703 16.46 -8.94 27.57
C LYS A 703 17.43 -7.96 28.23
N ALA A 704 18.75 -8.07 28.00
CA ALA A 704 19.73 -7.07 28.42
C ALA A 704 19.75 -5.87 27.47
N SER A 705 19.78 -6.07 26.15
CA SER A 705 19.70 -5.00 25.15
C SER A 705 18.48 -4.09 25.38
N ILE A 706 17.31 -4.70 25.58
CA ILE A 706 16.03 -4.01 25.88
C ILE A 706 16.11 -3.14 27.14
N LYS A 707 16.92 -3.51 28.15
CA LYS A 707 17.13 -2.72 29.38
C LYS A 707 18.12 -1.58 29.22
N LEU A 708 19.07 -1.71 28.30
CA LEU A 708 20.15 -0.75 28.09
C LEU A 708 19.76 0.36 27.12
N HIS A 709 19.13 0.00 25.98
CA HIS A 709 18.99 0.90 24.83
C HIS A 709 17.54 1.02 24.35
N VAL A 710 16.83 2.05 24.84
CA VAL A 710 15.44 2.36 24.44
C VAL A 710 15.31 2.54 22.92
N ALA A 711 16.27 3.22 22.28
CA ALA A 711 16.28 3.46 20.83
C ALA A 711 16.40 2.17 19.99
N GLN A 712 16.82 1.05 20.59
CA GLN A 712 17.00 -0.24 19.91
C GLN A 712 15.78 -1.16 20.06
N TRP A 713 14.73 -0.74 20.77
CA TRP A 713 13.51 -1.53 20.96
C TRP A 713 12.85 -2.00 19.64
N PRO A 714 12.73 -1.21 18.56
CA PRO A 714 12.15 -1.69 17.31
C PRO A 714 12.95 -2.85 16.69
N ILE A 715 14.28 -2.80 16.80
CA ILE A 715 15.18 -3.83 16.25
C ILE A 715 15.13 -5.09 17.12
N ALA A 716 15.22 -4.93 18.45
CA ALA A 716 15.05 -6.05 19.38
C ALA A 716 13.67 -6.72 19.26
N PHE A 717 12.64 -5.95 18.89
CA PHE A 717 11.31 -6.47 18.57
C PHE A 717 11.28 -7.23 17.25
N ASN A 718 11.89 -6.71 16.19
CA ASN A 718 12.00 -7.41 14.90
C ASN A 718 12.70 -8.77 15.04
N VAL A 719 13.78 -8.87 15.85
CA VAL A 719 14.44 -10.13 16.18
C VAL A 719 13.47 -11.15 16.83
N LEU A 720 12.55 -10.70 17.69
CA LEU A 720 11.50 -11.55 18.26
C LEU A 720 10.42 -11.92 17.25
N VAL A 721 10.03 -11.00 16.36
CA VAL A 721 9.07 -11.28 15.28
C VAL A 721 9.63 -12.33 14.32
N THR A 722 10.88 -12.20 13.91
CA THR A 722 11.62 -13.20 13.11
C THR A 722 11.67 -14.55 13.86
N SER A 723 12.06 -14.56 15.14
CA SER A 723 12.03 -15.76 15.98
C SER A 723 10.65 -16.42 16.10
N LEU A 724 9.56 -15.65 16.03
CA LEU A 724 8.19 -16.16 16.18
C LEU A 724 7.59 -16.64 14.86
N ARG A 725 7.97 -16.02 13.74
CA ARG A 725 7.51 -16.37 12.38
C ARG A 725 8.22 -17.59 11.82
N LEU A 726 9.48 -17.83 12.19
CA LEU A 726 10.19 -19.01 11.72
C LEU A 726 9.56 -20.32 12.24
N HIS A 727 9.59 -21.37 11.41
CA HIS A 727 9.08 -22.71 11.72
C HIS A 727 10.27 -23.70 11.67
N PRO A 728 10.80 -24.15 12.82
CA PRO A 728 11.94 -25.05 12.82
C PRO A 728 11.50 -26.48 12.49
N ASP A 729 12.29 -27.20 11.70
CA ASP A 729 12.12 -28.64 11.41
C ASP A 729 12.48 -29.55 12.62
N ILE A 730 12.22 -29.04 13.82
CA ILE A 730 12.45 -29.69 15.12
C ILE A 730 11.08 -30.17 15.65
N ASN A 731 11.09 -31.13 16.59
CA ASN A 731 9.88 -31.63 17.27
C ASN A 731 8.89 -30.49 17.61
N PRO A 732 7.59 -30.59 17.26
CA PRO A 732 6.63 -29.50 17.39
C PRO A 732 6.41 -29.04 18.84
N VAL A 733 6.58 -29.91 19.84
CA VAL A 733 6.52 -29.54 21.27
C VAL A 733 7.63 -28.53 21.59
N LYS A 734 8.84 -28.83 21.09
CA LYS A 734 10.02 -27.98 21.21
C LYS A 734 9.84 -26.64 20.46
N ALA A 735 9.30 -26.68 19.24
CA ALA A 735 8.97 -25.46 18.49
C ALA A 735 7.97 -24.56 19.25
N LEU A 736 6.94 -25.16 19.87
CA LEU A 736 5.96 -24.47 20.71
C LEU A 736 6.59 -23.88 21.98
N GLU A 737 7.58 -24.55 22.58
CA GLU A 737 8.34 -24.01 23.73
C GLU A 737 9.16 -22.77 23.37
N LEU A 738 9.84 -22.77 22.21
CA LEU A 738 10.56 -21.59 21.69
C LEU A 738 9.60 -20.42 21.53
N LYS A 739 8.54 -20.58 20.71
CA LYS A 739 7.54 -19.53 20.46
C LYS A 739 6.87 -19.02 21.74
N ARG A 740 6.68 -19.89 22.74
CA ARG A 740 6.17 -19.52 24.07
C ARG A 740 7.12 -18.60 24.84
N GLU A 741 8.43 -18.86 24.83
CA GLU A 741 9.41 -18.02 25.52
C GLU A 741 9.72 -16.74 24.73
N THR A 742 9.65 -16.75 23.39
CA THR A 742 9.63 -15.54 22.55
C THR A 742 8.51 -14.60 22.99
N LEU A 743 7.29 -15.12 23.18
CA LEU A 743 6.15 -14.33 23.68
C LEU A 743 6.33 -13.85 25.13
N ARG A 744 7.03 -14.59 26.00
CA ARG A 744 7.40 -14.08 27.34
C ARG A 744 8.42 -12.94 27.25
N CYS A 745 9.30 -12.95 26.25
CA CYS A 745 10.19 -11.83 25.96
C CYS A 745 9.42 -10.61 25.43
N MET A 746 8.43 -10.81 24.56
CA MET A 746 7.52 -9.74 24.13
C MET A 746 6.73 -9.12 25.30
N VAL A 747 6.22 -9.93 26.24
CA VAL A 747 5.61 -9.40 27.49
C VAL A 747 6.62 -8.64 28.34
N PHE A 748 7.90 -9.05 28.36
CA PHE A 748 8.96 -8.28 29.03
C PHE A 748 9.20 -6.91 28.37
N MET A 749 9.12 -6.80 27.04
CA MET A 749 9.15 -5.50 26.34
C MET A 749 7.97 -4.60 26.70
N ILE A 750 6.76 -5.15 26.78
CA ILE A 750 5.57 -4.44 27.28
C ILE A 750 5.84 -3.88 28.68
N THR A 751 6.37 -4.70 29.61
CA THR A 751 6.72 -4.24 30.97
C THR A 751 7.90 -3.27 31.03
N SER A 752 8.66 -3.12 29.94
CA SER A 752 9.77 -2.16 29.83
C SER A 752 9.34 -0.81 29.22
N GLY A 753 8.15 -0.75 28.61
CA GLY A 753 7.57 0.46 28.00
C GLY A 753 7.21 0.35 26.52
N TYR A 754 7.69 -0.68 25.81
CA TYR A 754 7.38 -0.89 24.40
C TYR A 754 6.05 -1.65 24.25
N VAL A 755 4.93 -0.93 24.40
CA VAL A 755 3.60 -1.53 24.57
C VAL A 755 2.84 -1.69 23.25
N LEU A 756 2.51 -0.58 22.58
CA LEU A 756 1.52 -0.58 21.49
C LEU A 756 1.93 -1.42 20.27
N PRO A 757 3.18 -1.37 19.76
CA PRO A 757 3.58 -2.18 18.60
C PRO A 757 3.54 -3.69 18.88
N VAL A 758 3.77 -4.10 20.13
CA VAL A 758 3.69 -5.51 20.55
C VAL A 758 2.24 -5.99 20.60
N LEU A 759 1.32 -5.15 21.09
CA LEU A 759 -0.12 -5.46 21.10
C LEU A 759 -0.69 -5.53 19.69
N GLU A 760 -0.42 -4.54 18.84
CA GLU A 760 -0.94 -4.52 17.46
C GLU A 760 -0.36 -5.70 16.65
N PHE A 761 0.91 -6.06 16.83
CA PHE A 761 1.47 -7.28 16.25
C PHE A 761 0.74 -8.55 16.73
N VAL A 762 0.49 -8.70 18.03
CA VAL A 762 -0.26 -9.86 18.54
C VAL A 762 -1.68 -9.89 17.97
N PHE A 763 -2.35 -8.75 17.83
CA PHE A 763 -3.65 -8.64 17.17
C PHE A 763 -3.58 -9.13 15.72
N THR A 764 -2.74 -8.51 14.87
CA THR A 764 -2.60 -8.86 13.44
C THR A 764 -2.24 -10.32 13.21
N ASN A 765 -1.40 -10.92 14.07
CA ASN A 765 -0.91 -12.29 13.91
C ASN A 765 -1.73 -13.31 14.77
N THR A 766 -2.87 -12.92 15.36
CA THR A 766 -3.71 -13.81 16.21
C THR A 766 -4.18 -15.07 15.47
N LEU A 767 -4.43 -14.99 14.15
CA LEU A 767 -4.80 -16.15 13.35
C LEU A 767 -3.66 -17.19 13.23
N GLU A 768 -2.40 -16.76 13.21
CA GLU A 768 -1.23 -17.66 13.17
C GLU A 768 -0.90 -18.25 14.55
N LEU A 769 -1.15 -17.52 15.64
CA LEU A 769 -0.77 -17.93 16.99
C LEU A 769 -1.73 -18.95 17.60
N ASP A 770 -1.22 -20.11 18.03
CA ASP A 770 -2.02 -21.16 18.70
C ASP A 770 -2.78 -20.63 19.92
N GLN A 771 -3.98 -21.19 20.17
CA GLN A 771 -4.79 -20.91 21.36
C GLN A 771 -4.01 -21.09 22.68
N ALA A 772 -3.04 -22.02 22.71
CA ALA A 772 -2.15 -22.24 23.84
C ALA A 772 -1.08 -21.13 24.02
N LEU A 773 -0.60 -20.55 22.92
CA LEU A 773 0.32 -19.40 22.93
C LEU A 773 -0.42 -18.11 23.34
N LEU A 774 -1.60 -17.88 22.76
CA LEU A 774 -2.49 -16.77 23.11
C LEU A 774 -2.87 -16.81 24.61
N ARG A 775 -3.29 -17.97 25.14
CA ARG A 775 -3.52 -18.16 26.59
C ARG A 775 -2.30 -17.78 27.41
N ASN A 776 -1.11 -18.27 27.03
CA ASN A 776 0.13 -17.97 27.76
C ASN A 776 0.46 -16.47 27.74
N PHE A 777 0.34 -15.81 26.58
CA PHE A 777 0.54 -14.37 26.46
C PHE A 777 -0.41 -13.58 27.39
N ILE A 778 -1.72 -13.87 27.32
CA ILE A 778 -2.75 -13.18 28.12
C ILE A 778 -2.56 -13.43 29.62
N THR A 779 -2.27 -14.67 30.01
CA THR A 779 -1.97 -15.06 31.41
C THR A 779 -0.77 -14.28 31.95
N MET A 780 0.31 -14.19 31.16
CA MET A 780 1.51 -13.45 31.53
C MET A 780 1.27 -11.93 31.56
N LEU A 781 0.51 -11.38 30.62
CA LEU A 781 0.18 -9.95 30.56
C LEU A 781 -0.63 -9.53 31.79
N PHE A 782 -1.73 -10.23 32.11
CA PHE A 782 -2.51 -9.98 33.33
C PHE A 782 -1.74 -10.28 34.62
N SER A 783 -0.66 -11.08 34.59
CA SER A 783 0.24 -11.21 35.75
C SER A 783 1.05 -9.94 36.06
N ARG A 784 1.17 -9.00 35.10
CA ARG A 784 2.10 -7.85 35.16
C ARG A 784 1.46 -6.47 35.05
N ILE A 785 0.25 -6.34 34.49
CA ILE A 785 -0.45 -5.06 34.38
C ILE A 785 -1.38 -4.79 35.58
N ALA A 786 -1.58 -3.52 35.89
CA ALA A 786 -2.49 -3.02 36.93
C ALA A 786 -3.03 -1.64 36.52
N PRO A 787 -4.22 -1.21 37.01
CA PRO A 787 -4.73 0.13 36.76
C PRO A 787 -3.90 1.22 37.48
N PRO A 788 -3.95 2.49 37.04
CA PRO A 788 -4.78 3.02 35.95
C PRO A 788 -4.25 2.64 34.56
N PHE A 789 -5.16 2.33 33.65
CA PHE A 789 -4.84 2.04 32.24
C PHE A 789 -4.95 3.32 31.38
N SER A 790 -4.17 3.42 30.30
CA SER A 790 -4.30 4.53 29.34
C SER A 790 -5.31 4.18 28.24
N PRO A 791 -6.00 5.16 27.61
CA PRO A 791 -7.04 4.86 26.62
C PRO A 791 -6.48 4.12 25.40
N LYS A 792 -5.30 4.51 24.89
CA LYS A 792 -4.60 3.78 23.82
C LYS A 792 -4.33 2.31 24.17
N PHE A 793 -3.91 2.03 25.40
CA PHE A 793 -3.71 0.65 25.88
C PHE A 793 -5.03 -0.12 25.99
N SER A 794 -6.06 0.49 26.58
CA SER A 794 -7.38 -0.15 26.71
C SER A 794 -7.99 -0.49 25.35
N VAL A 795 -7.92 0.41 24.36
CA VAL A 795 -8.37 0.13 22.98
C VAL A 795 -7.59 -1.02 22.37
N ALA A 796 -6.25 -0.96 22.38
CA ALA A 796 -5.40 -1.98 21.77
C ALA A 796 -5.57 -3.37 22.42
N LEU A 797 -5.69 -3.44 23.75
CA LEU A 797 -5.95 -4.68 24.47
C LEU A 797 -7.37 -5.21 24.20
N THR A 798 -8.37 -4.33 24.11
CA THR A 798 -9.76 -4.73 23.84
C THR A 798 -9.88 -5.43 22.48
N LYS A 799 -9.29 -4.88 21.42
CA LYS A 799 -9.21 -5.54 20.08
C LYS A 799 -8.73 -7.00 20.15
N ILE A 800 -7.75 -7.28 21.02
CA ILE A 800 -7.21 -8.65 21.20
C ILE A 800 -8.21 -9.51 21.99
N LEU A 801 -8.77 -9.00 23.08
CA LEU A 801 -9.67 -9.74 23.97
C LEU A 801 -11.00 -10.12 23.31
N THR A 802 -11.51 -9.29 22.39
CA THR A 802 -12.77 -9.55 21.66
C THR A 802 -12.62 -10.56 20.53
N HIS A 803 -11.40 -10.86 20.07
CA HIS A 803 -11.18 -11.83 18.97
C HIS A 803 -11.63 -13.25 19.37
N PRO A 804 -12.46 -13.98 18.59
CA PRO A 804 -13.04 -15.26 19.01
C PRO A 804 -12.02 -16.34 19.44
N LYS A 805 -10.90 -16.45 18.72
CA LYS A 805 -9.78 -17.36 19.06
C LYS A 805 -9.09 -17.02 20.40
N VAL A 806 -9.20 -15.78 20.85
CA VAL A 806 -8.72 -15.31 22.15
C VAL A 806 -9.78 -15.59 23.23
N GLN A 807 -11.07 -15.36 22.95
CA GLN A 807 -12.14 -15.72 23.88
C GLN A 807 -12.11 -17.23 24.24
N THR A 808 -11.92 -18.11 23.26
CA THR A 808 -11.75 -19.55 23.51
C THR A 808 -10.46 -19.87 24.29
N ALA A 809 -9.39 -19.10 24.11
CA ALA A 809 -8.19 -19.20 24.96
C ALA A 809 -8.49 -18.77 26.41
N ILE A 810 -9.24 -17.68 26.61
CA ILE A 810 -9.64 -17.13 27.92
C ILE A 810 -10.48 -18.11 28.72
N LYS A 811 -11.41 -18.86 28.10
CA LYS A 811 -12.17 -19.91 28.79
C LYS A 811 -11.27 -20.95 29.48
N SER A 812 -10.07 -21.18 28.93
CA SER A 812 -9.04 -22.08 29.50
C SER A 812 -7.95 -21.39 30.37
N CYS A 813 -8.11 -20.11 30.71
CA CYS A 813 -7.16 -19.40 31.60
C CYS A 813 -7.32 -19.77 33.10
N PRO A 814 -6.25 -19.60 33.92
CA PRO A 814 -6.32 -19.74 35.37
C PRO A 814 -7.35 -18.80 36.03
N PRO A 815 -7.91 -19.15 37.21
CA PRO A 815 -8.95 -18.35 37.87
C PRO A 815 -8.44 -16.96 38.31
N GLU A 816 -7.17 -16.82 38.67
CA GLU A 816 -6.54 -15.52 38.97
C GLU A 816 -6.56 -14.59 37.75
N SER A 817 -6.18 -15.09 36.57
CA SER A 817 -6.22 -14.34 35.32
C SER A 817 -7.65 -13.94 34.94
N LYS A 818 -8.64 -14.82 35.16
CA LYS A 818 -10.07 -14.50 34.99
C LYS A 818 -10.59 -13.48 36.01
N MET A 819 -10.02 -13.40 37.21
CA MET A 819 -10.33 -12.34 38.17
C MET A 819 -9.76 -10.99 37.71
N LYS A 820 -8.49 -10.97 37.26
CA LYS A 820 -7.85 -9.74 36.76
C LYS A 820 -8.47 -9.24 35.45
N LEU A 821 -8.92 -10.12 34.56
CA LEU A 821 -9.70 -9.76 33.38
C LEU A 821 -11.01 -9.06 33.76
N ARG A 822 -11.79 -9.60 34.70
CA ARG A 822 -13.02 -8.93 35.20
C ARG A 822 -12.72 -7.61 35.90
N GLY A 823 -11.56 -7.49 36.56
CA GLY A 823 -11.05 -6.22 37.08
C GLY A 823 -10.76 -5.18 35.99
N PHE A 824 -10.26 -5.60 34.82
CA PHE A 824 -10.06 -4.74 33.65
C PHE A 824 -11.39 -4.33 32.99
N VAL A 825 -12.33 -5.26 32.80
CA VAL A 825 -13.69 -4.93 32.28
C VAL A 825 -14.38 -3.92 33.20
N SER A 826 -14.44 -4.20 34.52
CA SER A 826 -15.04 -3.27 35.50
C SER A 826 -14.31 -1.93 35.61
N PHE A 827 -13.02 -1.83 35.23
CA PHE A 827 -12.33 -0.56 35.10
C PHE A 827 -12.77 0.20 33.83
N CYS A 828 -12.94 -0.49 32.71
CA CYS A 828 -13.42 0.09 31.45
C CYS A 828 -14.87 0.58 31.58
N ASP A 829 -15.77 -0.21 32.19
CA ASP A 829 -17.16 0.17 32.45
C ASP A 829 -17.26 1.49 33.25
N LYS A 830 -16.40 1.65 34.27
CA LYS A 830 -16.32 2.86 35.11
C LYS A 830 -15.68 4.06 34.41
N ASN A 831 -14.99 3.84 33.29
CA ASN A 831 -14.31 4.86 32.52
C ASN A 831 -14.78 4.80 31.06
N SER A 832 -16.10 4.81 30.86
CA SER A 832 -16.76 4.64 29.56
C SER A 832 -16.35 5.65 28.47
N HIS A 833 -15.68 6.75 28.84
CA HIS A 833 -15.05 7.69 27.90
C HIS A 833 -13.77 7.15 27.22
N MET A 834 -13.23 6.00 27.64
CA MET A 834 -11.98 5.43 27.12
C MET A 834 -12.16 4.46 25.94
N LEU A 835 -13.39 4.03 25.65
CA LEU A 835 -13.74 3.03 24.63
C LEU A 835 -15.06 3.44 23.95
N SER A 836 -15.33 2.97 22.73
CA SER A 836 -16.66 3.14 22.13
C SER A 836 -17.69 2.22 22.82
N SER A 837 -18.98 2.54 22.65
CA SER A 837 -20.09 1.76 23.20
C SER A 837 -20.01 0.27 22.79
N ASP A 838 -19.66 0.01 21.54
CA ASP A 838 -19.59 -1.34 20.96
C ASP A 838 -18.38 -2.12 21.52
N GLN A 839 -17.27 -1.44 21.78
CA GLN A 839 -16.10 -2.05 22.44
C GLN A 839 -16.38 -2.38 23.91
N LEU A 840 -17.14 -1.54 24.63
CA LEU A 840 -17.61 -1.83 25.99
C LEU A 840 -18.60 -3.01 26.00
N HIS A 841 -19.57 -3.03 25.09
CA HIS A 841 -20.52 -4.15 24.98
C HIS A 841 -19.80 -5.47 24.63
N SER A 842 -18.83 -5.42 23.73
CA SER A 842 -17.99 -6.58 23.37
C SER A 842 -17.16 -7.10 24.56
N LEU A 843 -16.73 -6.23 25.48
CA LEU A 843 -16.07 -6.64 26.73
C LEU A 843 -17.05 -7.24 27.75
N ALA A 844 -18.27 -6.71 27.84
CA ALA A 844 -19.30 -7.27 28.73
C ALA A 844 -19.65 -8.72 28.36
N LEU A 845 -19.79 -9.02 27.06
CA LEU A 845 -19.99 -10.39 26.57
C LEU A 845 -18.82 -11.34 26.93
N VAL A 846 -17.59 -10.82 27.03
CA VAL A 846 -16.40 -11.59 27.49
C VAL A 846 -16.42 -11.83 29.01
N GLN A 847 -17.22 -11.09 29.78
CA GLN A 847 -17.41 -11.32 31.23
C GLN A 847 -18.47 -12.40 31.54
N GLU A 848 -19.41 -12.66 30.63
CA GLU A 848 -20.53 -13.60 30.83
C GLU A 848 -20.23 -15.04 30.37
N GLY A 849 -19.16 -15.27 29.57
CA GLY A 849 -18.86 -16.53 28.86
C GLY A 849 -17.64 -17.34 29.32
#